data_AF-A0A7W8V519-F1
#
_entry.id   AF-A0A7W8V519-F1
#
_cell.length_a   1.000
_cell.length_b   1.000
_cell.length_c   1.000
_cell.angle_alpha   90.00
_cell.angle_beta   90.00
_cell.angle_gamma   90.00
#
_symmetry.space_group_name_H-M   'P 1'
#
loop_
_entity.id
_entity.type
_entity.pdbx_description
1 polymer ?
#
loop_
_entity_poly.entity_id
_entity_poly.type
_entity_poly.pdbx_seq_one_letter_code
_entity_poly.pdbx_strand_id
1 'polypeptide(L)'
;MSVPVEPPSQGITALRLHRQLAAIWRTGPGVQKLAAVNHTVLGMRMMITSFVFFAIAGILGMLTRVQLATPHAAFMDVETYNQVFTMHGSMMLFLFAIPMVESFAVYLTPKILGTRDFAFPRLTAYGYWCYLFGGTILTVSLILRSAPDGGWFMYTPLSSNVYTPGLNADVWLLGITFVEISALSLAMEIVVSILKMRAPGMSLDRMPIFAWYILVTAMMMIVAFPPLILGSILLEVERAFNLPFFDPTRGGDPLLWQHLFWLFGHPDVYIIFLPMAGVLSTMIPVFARRRLIGYRAIVVAIIALAFLSFGIWVHHMFTVGIPHLALAFFSAGSAIVAVPTAIQFFAWLATLSHGRPRWDVPMLYIFGFFFVFTCGGLTGVMLAIVPFDWQAHDTYFVVAHMHYVVAGALAFPMLAAFYYWLPLLTGRTAVHKLSVPAFWLVFIGFNMTFFMMHLTGLLGMPRRVFTYSGDEGWNWLNLLSSVGSFVMTIGFALVVIDIIVQLRFGQRVRRNPWQSTTLEWAMPIPPAPYAFASIPHIDAETEKVPPGQLATSLARGEGYLGFTRNGWQEALGVHMTSGEPEQLIVLPNSTYLPLVTALVTAAAVLAMLFKFYLLSVAFAFVTFGLFIYAGQSAGHARDYGALPVGRGVSVPPHTEVAGAPSWISMICALVADGTLFTSLVFGTFYLWIAAPNWPAAVAPHPNRLLALVVVVALAVAAAATRGSLRAAAAERKPHGAIGLSAIALIVALGASVMLIDGVTPNPREHALGATAAALLTYIAVHAGVGLLFLISNVLRVGAGFVSARRLTDLRLTRLWVDYTLTTGVIALGLVLALPSLVAMLEARP
;
A
#
# COMPACT_ATOMS: atom_id res chain seq x y z
N MET A 1 40.24 16.59 -11.67
CA MET A 1 40.59 17.64 -10.70
C MET A 1 39.35 17.98 -9.88
N SER A 2 39.35 17.63 -8.59
CA SER A 2 38.32 17.99 -7.62
C SER A 2 38.54 19.42 -7.17
N VAL A 3 37.68 20.35 -7.58
CA VAL A 3 37.58 21.64 -6.89
C VAL A 3 37.08 21.32 -5.48
N PRO A 4 37.79 21.69 -4.40
CA PRO A 4 37.31 21.48 -3.06
C PRO A 4 36.00 22.23 -2.89
N VAL A 5 34.90 21.49 -2.66
CA VAL A 5 33.66 22.08 -2.18
C VAL A 5 33.89 22.34 -0.71
N GLU A 6 34.47 23.49 -0.39
CA GLU A 6 34.62 23.92 1.00
C GLU A 6 33.25 23.95 1.68
N PRO A 7 33.12 23.41 2.91
CA PRO A 7 31.91 23.61 3.68
C PRO A 7 31.69 25.12 3.85
N PRO A 8 30.48 25.67 3.61
CA PRO A 8 30.23 27.07 3.93
C PRO A 8 30.57 27.29 5.40
N SER A 9 31.42 28.29 5.65
CA SER A 9 31.95 28.67 6.95
C SER A 9 30.95 28.53 8.10
N GLN A 10 31.40 27.94 9.21
CA GLN A 10 30.78 28.12 10.52
C GLN A 10 30.62 29.63 10.77
N GLY A 11 29.38 30.14 10.75
CA GLY A 11 29.11 31.59 10.75
C GLY A 11 27.79 32.03 10.10
N ILE A 12 27.03 31.11 9.49
CA ILE A 12 25.68 31.41 8.99
C ILE A 12 24.72 31.55 10.19
N THR A 13 24.03 32.68 10.29
CA THR A 13 22.99 32.87 11.31
C THR A 13 21.81 31.91 11.07
N ALA A 14 21.17 31.43 12.14
CA ALA A 14 20.00 30.55 12.04
C ALA A 14 18.93 31.11 11.09
N LEU A 15 18.66 32.42 11.14
CA LEU A 15 17.71 33.08 10.24
C LEU A 15 18.09 32.94 8.76
N ARG A 16 19.37 33.10 8.42
CA ARG A 16 19.86 32.94 7.04
C ARG A 16 19.73 31.49 6.57
N LEU A 17 20.06 30.52 7.43
CA LEU A 17 19.87 29.09 7.15
C LEU A 17 18.41 28.78 6.83
N HIS A 18 17.48 29.20 7.69
CA HIS A 18 16.05 28.98 7.50
C HIS A 18 15.52 29.62 6.20
N ARG A 19 15.99 30.81 5.82
CA ARG A 19 15.61 31.45 4.54
C ARG A 19 16.10 30.67 3.33
N GLN A 20 17.34 30.17 3.36
CA GLN A 20 17.91 29.36 2.28
C GLN A 20 17.17 28.03 2.14
N LEU A 21 16.96 27.31 3.25
CA LEU A 21 16.21 26.06 3.25
C LEU A 21 14.77 26.27 2.77
N ALA A 22 14.08 27.32 3.22
CA ALA A 22 12.74 27.64 2.75
C ALA A 22 12.71 27.91 1.23
N ALA A 23 13.72 28.57 0.67
CA ALA A 23 13.80 28.82 -0.76
C ALA A 23 14.00 27.53 -1.59
N ILE A 24 14.79 26.58 -1.07
CA ILE A 24 15.09 25.30 -1.73
C ILE A 24 13.92 24.31 -1.64
N TRP A 25 13.24 24.27 -0.49
CA TRP A 25 12.21 23.26 -0.18
C TRP A 25 10.78 23.74 -0.42
N ARG A 26 10.55 25.02 -0.74
CA ARG A 26 9.19 25.52 -1.02
C ARG A 26 8.66 24.91 -2.31
N THR A 27 7.39 24.53 -2.29
CA THR A 27 6.60 24.47 -3.51
C THR A 27 5.99 25.85 -3.76
N GLY A 28 5.95 26.28 -5.02
CA GLY A 28 5.39 27.59 -5.36
C GLY A 28 3.86 27.70 -5.16
N PRO A 29 3.30 28.93 -5.20
CA PRO A 29 1.90 29.18 -4.90
C PRO A 29 0.94 28.81 -6.07
N GLY A 30 -0.37 28.82 -5.78
CA GLY A 30 -1.41 28.59 -6.79
C GLY A 30 -1.30 27.22 -7.47
N VAL A 31 -1.33 27.20 -8.80
CA VAL A 31 -1.24 25.99 -9.63
C VAL A 31 0.09 25.25 -9.46
N GLN A 32 1.15 25.93 -9.01
CA GLN A 32 2.45 25.32 -8.75
C GLN A 32 2.40 24.30 -7.60
N LYS A 33 1.37 24.35 -6.74
CA LYS A 33 1.12 23.31 -5.73
C LYS A 33 0.88 21.94 -6.34
N LEU A 34 0.39 21.84 -7.57
CA LEU A 34 0.18 20.55 -8.24
C LEU A 34 1.52 19.83 -8.53
N ALA A 35 2.62 20.58 -8.64
CA ALA A 35 3.98 20.07 -8.80
C ALA A 35 4.64 19.63 -7.47
N ALA A 36 3.94 19.72 -6.34
CA ALA A 36 4.48 19.33 -5.04
C ALA A 36 4.84 17.84 -5.00
N VAL A 37 6.05 17.53 -4.53
CA VAL A 37 6.51 16.16 -4.28
C VAL A 37 6.82 15.89 -2.79
N ASN A 38 6.87 16.94 -1.97
CA ASN A 38 7.23 16.85 -0.57
C ASN A 38 6.19 16.07 0.25
N HIS A 39 6.64 15.19 1.14
CA HIS A 39 5.78 14.32 1.94
C HIS A 39 4.76 15.08 2.81
N THR A 40 5.07 16.29 3.29
CA THR A 40 4.13 17.04 4.13
C THR A 40 2.93 17.51 3.30
N VAL A 41 3.16 17.98 2.08
CA VAL A 41 2.08 18.40 1.18
C VAL A 41 1.29 17.20 0.68
N LEU A 42 1.98 16.14 0.26
CA LEU A 42 1.33 14.92 -0.25
C LEU A 42 0.54 14.20 0.84
N GLY A 43 1.08 14.04 2.04
CA GLY A 43 0.41 13.40 3.16
C GLY A 43 -0.88 14.13 3.54
N MET A 44 -0.87 15.47 3.63
CA MET A 44 -2.10 16.23 3.86
C MET A 44 -3.10 16.09 2.70
N ARG A 45 -2.61 16.09 1.46
CA ARG A 45 -3.48 15.96 0.29
C ARG A 45 -4.17 14.60 0.26
N MET A 46 -3.42 13.52 0.47
CA MET A 46 -3.94 12.16 0.61
C MET A 46 -4.98 12.07 1.73
N MET A 47 -4.69 12.65 2.89
CA MET A 47 -5.60 12.64 4.04
C MET A 47 -6.92 13.33 3.71
N ILE A 48 -6.88 14.51 3.08
CA ILE A 48 -8.08 15.24 2.66
C ILE A 48 -8.88 14.44 1.61
N THR A 49 -8.21 13.91 0.58
CA THR A 49 -8.86 13.11 -0.46
C THR A 49 -9.54 11.86 0.14
N SER A 50 -8.86 11.17 1.06
CA SER A 50 -9.40 9.99 1.75
C SER A 50 -10.61 10.33 2.61
N PHE A 51 -10.60 11.51 3.24
CA PHE A 51 -11.77 12.01 3.98
C PHE A 51 -12.96 12.35 3.07
N VAL A 52 -12.71 12.86 1.86
CA VAL A 52 -13.79 13.10 0.89
C VAL A 52 -14.42 11.77 0.48
N PHE A 53 -13.63 10.75 0.18
CA PHE A 53 -14.17 9.41 -0.13
C PHE A 53 -14.85 8.77 1.08
N PHE A 54 -14.35 8.97 2.30
CA PHE A 54 -15.04 8.57 3.53
C PHE A 54 -16.43 9.22 3.65
N ALA A 55 -16.53 10.53 3.39
CA ALA A 55 -17.81 11.23 3.46
C ALA A 55 -18.81 10.68 2.43
N ILE A 56 -18.34 10.44 1.19
CA ILE A 56 -19.17 9.82 0.14
C ILE A 56 -19.61 8.42 0.58
N ALA A 57 -18.68 7.56 0.98
CA ALA A 57 -18.97 6.20 1.41
C ALA A 57 -19.88 6.16 2.66
N GLY A 58 -19.73 7.12 3.57
CA GLY A 58 -20.58 7.29 4.74
C GLY A 58 -22.02 7.64 4.37
N ILE A 59 -22.21 8.53 3.39
CA ILE A 59 -23.53 8.81 2.82
C ILE A 59 -24.13 7.55 2.20
N LEU A 60 -23.37 6.79 1.41
CA LEU A 60 -23.84 5.53 0.82
C LEU A 60 -24.28 4.53 1.90
N GLY A 61 -23.51 4.42 2.99
CA GLY A 61 -23.90 3.60 4.14
C GLY A 61 -25.21 4.08 4.79
N MET A 62 -25.43 5.39 4.89
CA MET A 62 -26.71 5.94 5.37
C MET A 62 -27.86 5.62 4.43
N LEU A 63 -27.68 5.69 3.12
CA LEU A 63 -28.71 5.31 2.15
C LEU A 63 -29.12 3.84 2.32
N THR A 64 -28.14 2.93 2.50
CA THR A 64 -28.41 1.53 2.85
C THR A 64 -29.22 1.42 4.15
N ARG A 65 -28.92 2.23 5.16
CA ARG A 65 -29.65 2.22 6.43
C ARG A 65 -31.05 2.82 6.36
N VAL A 66 -31.29 3.79 5.49
CA VAL A 66 -32.65 4.31 5.22
C VAL A 66 -33.50 3.21 4.59
N GLN A 67 -32.98 2.53 3.56
CA GLN A 67 -33.69 1.42 2.90
C GLN A 67 -34.04 0.28 3.86
N LEU A 68 -33.17 -0.01 4.83
CA LEU A 68 -33.34 -1.12 5.76
C LEU A 68 -33.88 -0.71 7.13
N ALA A 69 -34.38 0.51 7.30
CA ALA A 69 -34.94 0.96 8.59
C ALA A 69 -36.28 0.27 8.92
N THR A 70 -37.06 -0.06 7.89
CA THR A 70 -38.38 -0.69 8.01
C THR A 70 -38.54 -1.78 6.95
N PRO A 71 -39.33 -2.84 7.22
CA PRO A 71 -39.60 -3.89 6.24
C PRO A 71 -40.29 -3.32 5.00
N HIS A 72 -40.01 -3.89 3.83
CA HIS A 72 -40.60 -3.50 2.53
C HIS A 72 -40.51 -2.01 2.18
N ALA A 73 -39.51 -1.28 2.67
CA ALA A 73 -39.29 0.11 2.29
C ALA A 73 -39.06 0.24 0.78
N ALA A 74 -39.62 1.29 0.17
CA ALA A 74 -39.53 1.56 -1.26
C ALA A 74 -38.54 2.70 -1.59
N PHE A 75 -37.47 2.86 -0.80
CA PHE A 75 -36.54 3.99 -0.94
C PHE A 75 -35.55 3.80 -2.10
N MET A 76 -35.06 2.58 -2.32
CA MET A 76 -34.23 2.19 -3.47
C MET A 76 -34.75 0.91 -4.10
N ASP A 77 -34.63 0.81 -5.42
CA ASP A 77 -34.75 -0.47 -6.13
C ASP A 77 -33.53 -1.37 -5.91
N VAL A 78 -33.62 -2.62 -6.35
CA VAL A 78 -32.61 -3.66 -6.13
C VAL A 78 -31.27 -3.29 -6.77
N GLU A 79 -31.28 -2.78 -8.00
CA GLU A 79 -30.08 -2.40 -8.74
C GLU A 79 -29.34 -1.25 -8.05
N THR A 80 -30.09 -0.20 -7.68
CA THR A 80 -29.55 0.95 -6.97
C THR A 80 -29.00 0.54 -5.60
N TYR A 81 -29.72 -0.30 -4.85
CA TYR A 81 -29.23 -0.85 -3.58
C TYR A 81 -27.91 -1.59 -3.77
N ASN A 82 -27.83 -2.44 -4.82
CA ASN A 82 -26.64 -3.24 -5.11
C ASN A 82 -25.42 -2.37 -5.44
N GLN A 83 -25.60 -1.32 -6.25
CA GLN A 83 -24.56 -0.34 -6.52
C GLN A 83 -24.14 0.41 -5.25
N VAL A 84 -25.11 0.89 -4.46
CA VAL A 84 -24.85 1.68 -3.25
C VAL A 84 -24.08 0.88 -2.20
N PHE A 85 -24.49 -0.36 -1.87
CA PHE A 85 -23.78 -1.14 -0.87
C PHE A 85 -22.39 -1.58 -1.36
N THR A 86 -22.26 -1.93 -2.65
CA THR A 86 -20.99 -2.32 -3.25
C THR A 86 -20.00 -1.18 -3.22
N MET A 87 -20.45 0.02 -3.57
CA MET A 87 -19.64 1.24 -3.54
C MET A 87 -19.31 1.67 -2.11
N HIS A 88 -20.24 1.54 -1.16
CA HIS A 88 -19.93 1.78 0.26
C HIS A 88 -18.73 0.94 0.72
N GLY A 89 -18.78 -0.38 0.52
CA GLY A 89 -17.70 -1.28 0.92
C GLY A 89 -16.38 -1.00 0.19
N SER A 90 -16.44 -0.86 -1.14
CA SER A 90 -15.26 -0.63 -1.98
C SER A 90 -14.58 0.69 -1.64
N MET A 91 -15.35 1.77 -1.46
CA MET A 91 -14.79 3.07 -1.10
C MET A 91 -14.25 3.09 0.34
N MET A 92 -14.94 2.45 1.30
CA MET A 92 -14.45 2.41 2.68
C MET A 92 -13.09 1.71 2.80
N LEU A 93 -12.89 0.60 2.10
CA LEU A 93 -11.65 -0.17 2.21
C LEU A 93 -10.52 0.41 1.35
N PHE A 94 -10.77 0.54 0.04
CA PHE A 94 -9.72 0.90 -0.92
C PHE A 94 -9.50 2.39 -1.09
N LEU A 95 -10.52 3.24 -0.85
CA LEU A 95 -10.40 4.69 -1.04
C LEU A 95 -10.31 5.47 0.28
N PHE A 96 -10.67 4.85 1.41
CA PHE A 96 -10.56 5.50 2.72
C PHE A 96 -9.59 4.78 3.65
N ALA A 97 -9.81 3.53 4.02
CA ALA A 97 -9.06 2.88 5.10
C ALA A 97 -7.55 2.80 4.78
N ILE A 98 -7.18 2.17 3.66
CA ILE A 98 -5.79 2.06 3.24
C ILE A 98 -5.18 3.46 2.97
N PRO A 99 -5.78 4.33 2.14
CA PRO A 99 -5.18 5.64 1.86
C PRO A 99 -5.10 6.57 3.07
N MET A 100 -5.99 6.42 4.05
CA MET A 100 -5.94 7.17 5.31
C MET A 100 -4.74 6.74 6.15
N VAL A 101 -4.54 5.45 6.40
CA VAL A 101 -3.38 4.97 7.19
C VAL A 101 -2.07 5.31 6.50
N GLU A 102 -2.03 5.19 5.17
CA GLU A 102 -0.94 5.64 4.32
C GLU A 102 -0.67 7.13 4.45
N SER A 103 -1.71 7.97 4.46
CA SER A 103 -1.54 9.42 4.59
C SER A 103 -0.93 9.81 5.93
N PHE A 104 -1.28 9.10 7.02
CA PHE A 104 -0.64 9.25 8.32
C PHE A 104 0.83 8.84 8.26
N ALA A 105 1.13 7.69 7.65
CA ALA A 105 2.50 7.24 7.46
C ALA A 105 3.31 8.26 6.65
N VAL A 106 2.74 8.79 5.56
CA VAL A 106 3.42 9.77 4.70
C VAL A 106 3.73 11.05 5.45
N TYR A 107 2.73 11.55 6.20
CA TYR A 107 2.87 12.79 6.93
C TYR A 107 3.84 12.65 8.11
N LEU A 108 3.72 11.59 8.92
CA LEU A 108 4.40 11.46 10.21
C LEU A 108 5.76 10.76 10.15
N THR A 109 5.96 9.79 9.26
CA THR A 109 7.16 8.91 9.32
C THR A 109 8.48 9.71 9.23
N PRO A 110 8.69 10.62 8.26
CA PRO A 110 9.91 11.41 8.22
C PRO A 110 10.12 12.28 9.48
N LYS A 111 9.01 12.80 10.04
CA LYS A 111 9.02 13.65 11.24
C LYS A 111 9.43 12.87 12.49
N ILE A 112 8.90 11.65 12.65
CA ILE A 112 9.20 10.76 13.77
C ILE A 112 10.61 10.19 13.66
N LEU A 113 11.09 9.92 12.45
CA LEU A 113 12.44 9.42 12.19
C LEU A 113 13.52 10.52 12.24
N GLY A 114 13.14 11.80 12.31
CA GLY A 114 14.08 12.91 12.36
C GLY A 114 14.74 13.24 11.01
N THR A 115 14.05 13.05 9.89
CA THR A 115 14.58 13.34 8.55
C THR A 115 13.71 14.35 7.79
N ARG A 116 14.20 14.87 6.66
CA ARG A 116 13.53 15.95 5.92
C ARG A 116 12.39 15.50 5.02
N ASP A 117 12.53 14.32 4.40
CA ASP A 117 11.58 13.78 3.43
C ASP A 117 11.83 12.28 3.23
N PHE A 118 11.05 11.69 2.32
CA PHE A 118 11.21 10.32 1.81
C PHE A 118 12.29 10.18 0.72
N ALA A 119 12.60 8.94 0.34
CA ALA A 119 13.63 8.56 -0.63
C ALA A 119 13.25 8.83 -2.09
N PHE A 120 11.99 8.63 -2.48
CA PHE A 120 11.49 8.85 -3.84
C PHE A 120 10.24 9.76 -3.89
N PRO A 121 10.37 11.07 -3.53
CA PRO A 121 9.25 12.02 -3.52
C PRO A 121 8.40 12.06 -4.81
N ARG A 122 9.03 11.85 -5.97
CA ARG A 122 8.32 11.80 -7.28
C ARG A 122 7.44 10.55 -7.42
N LEU A 123 7.86 9.41 -6.88
CA LEU A 123 7.09 8.18 -6.90
C LEU A 123 5.88 8.30 -5.97
N THR A 124 6.06 8.89 -4.78
CA THR A 124 4.95 9.21 -3.86
C THR A 124 3.93 10.13 -4.53
N ALA A 125 4.39 11.16 -5.26
CA ALA A 125 3.50 12.06 -5.99
C ALA A 125 2.73 11.35 -7.10
N TYR A 126 3.39 10.46 -7.85
CA TYR A 126 2.76 9.65 -8.90
C TYR A 126 1.67 8.74 -8.31
N GLY A 127 1.99 8.04 -7.21
CA GLY A 127 1.04 7.21 -6.48
C GLY A 127 -0.21 7.98 -6.07
N TYR A 128 -0.04 9.15 -5.44
CA TYR A 128 -1.15 10.03 -5.06
C TYR A 128 -2.10 10.32 -6.23
N TRP A 129 -1.56 10.63 -7.42
CA TRP A 129 -2.39 10.95 -8.58
C TRP A 129 -3.11 9.71 -9.14
N CYS A 130 -2.48 8.54 -9.12
CA CYS A 130 -3.12 7.28 -9.50
C CYS A 130 -4.29 6.97 -8.55
N TYR A 131 -4.10 7.15 -7.24
CA TYR A 131 -5.15 7.04 -6.24
C TYR A 131 -6.32 7.99 -6.52
N LEU A 132 -6.04 9.29 -6.74
CA LEU A 132 -7.10 10.26 -7.03
C LEU A 132 -7.90 9.88 -8.28
N PHE A 133 -7.21 9.54 -9.38
CA PHE A 133 -7.87 9.25 -10.65
C PHE A 133 -8.62 7.92 -10.63
N GLY A 134 -8.06 6.87 -10.02
CA GLY A 134 -8.76 5.61 -9.78
C GLY A 134 -10.03 5.80 -8.95
N GLY A 135 -9.92 6.49 -7.80
CA GLY A 135 -11.10 6.81 -6.99
C GLY A 135 -12.12 7.70 -7.71
N THR A 136 -11.67 8.57 -8.62
CA THR A 136 -12.57 9.37 -9.46
C THR A 136 -13.33 8.50 -10.47
N ILE A 137 -12.70 7.51 -11.10
CA ILE A 137 -13.37 6.55 -12.01
C ILE A 137 -14.53 5.86 -11.29
N LEU A 138 -14.27 5.33 -10.10
CA LEU A 138 -15.24 4.71 -9.21
C LEU A 138 -16.36 5.67 -8.76
N THR A 139 -16.03 6.93 -8.48
CA THR A 139 -17.05 7.91 -8.03
C THR A 139 -17.93 8.37 -9.17
N VAL A 140 -17.35 8.59 -10.36
CA VAL A 140 -18.08 9.04 -11.55
C VAL A 140 -19.01 7.94 -12.07
N SER A 141 -18.61 6.66 -12.00
CA SER A 141 -19.47 5.55 -12.41
C SER A 141 -20.78 5.49 -11.62
N LEU A 142 -20.76 5.87 -10.34
CA LEU A 142 -21.97 5.99 -9.51
C LEU A 142 -22.94 7.04 -10.06
N ILE A 143 -22.43 8.20 -10.48
CA ILE A 143 -23.24 9.27 -11.08
C ILE A 143 -23.83 8.80 -12.43
N LEU A 144 -23.06 8.02 -13.17
CA LEU A 144 -23.44 7.46 -14.47
C LEU A 144 -24.28 6.17 -14.34
N ARG A 145 -24.66 5.74 -13.13
CA ARG A 145 -25.40 4.48 -12.85
C ARG A 145 -24.74 3.22 -13.43
N SER A 146 -23.42 3.25 -13.57
CA SER A 146 -22.56 2.14 -14.04
C SER A 146 -21.62 1.68 -12.93
N ALA A 147 -21.96 1.96 -11.67
CA ALA A 147 -21.16 1.53 -10.54
C ALA A 147 -21.17 0.00 -10.40
N PRO A 148 -20.07 -0.59 -9.90
CA PRO A 148 -20.04 -1.99 -9.51
C PRO A 148 -21.20 -2.37 -8.59
N ASP A 149 -21.79 -3.54 -8.80
CA ASP A 149 -22.99 -4.04 -8.12
C ASP A 149 -22.84 -5.47 -7.56
N GLY A 150 -21.66 -6.09 -7.73
CA GLY A 150 -21.35 -7.46 -7.29
C GLY A 150 -20.78 -7.61 -5.87
N GLY A 151 -20.84 -6.55 -5.05
CA GLY A 151 -20.17 -6.47 -3.75
C GLY A 151 -18.67 -6.16 -3.86
N TRP A 152 -18.06 -5.70 -2.76
CA TRP A 152 -16.69 -5.16 -2.74
C TRP A 152 -15.56 -6.15 -3.09
N PHE A 153 -15.90 -7.45 -3.21
CA PHE A 153 -14.96 -8.51 -3.54
C PHE A 153 -15.27 -9.23 -4.85
N MET A 154 -16.25 -8.75 -5.64
CA MET A 154 -16.50 -9.11 -7.05
C MET A 154 -16.37 -10.61 -7.39
N TYR A 155 -17.01 -11.48 -6.61
CA TYR A 155 -16.90 -12.94 -6.81
C TYR A 155 -17.35 -13.37 -8.21
N THR A 156 -16.56 -14.25 -8.81
CA THR A 156 -16.99 -15.07 -9.94
C THR A 156 -17.91 -16.20 -9.42
N PRO A 157 -18.86 -16.70 -10.24
CA PRO A 157 -19.11 -16.31 -11.63
C PRO A 157 -19.96 -15.04 -11.78
N LEU A 158 -20.51 -14.47 -10.70
CA LEU A 158 -21.41 -13.30 -10.78
C LEU A 158 -20.74 -12.10 -11.50
N SER A 159 -19.46 -11.85 -11.27
CA SER A 159 -18.70 -10.78 -11.94
C SER A 159 -18.23 -11.10 -13.37
N SER A 160 -18.57 -12.26 -13.93
CA SER A 160 -18.22 -12.62 -15.31
C SER A 160 -19.13 -11.93 -16.34
N ASN A 161 -18.76 -11.94 -17.62
CA ASN A 161 -19.59 -11.38 -18.69
C ASN A 161 -20.94 -12.09 -18.85
N VAL A 162 -21.07 -13.34 -18.39
CA VAL A 162 -22.33 -14.10 -18.49
C VAL A 162 -23.41 -13.49 -17.60
N TYR A 163 -23.02 -13.04 -16.40
CA TYR A 163 -23.96 -12.53 -15.39
C TYR A 163 -23.92 -10.99 -15.27
N THR A 164 -22.77 -10.36 -15.49
CA THR A 164 -22.58 -8.90 -15.51
C THR A 164 -21.91 -8.47 -16.83
N PRO A 165 -22.66 -8.41 -17.96
CA PRO A 165 -22.11 -8.07 -19.28
C PRO A 165 -21.76 -6.58 -19.45
N GLY A 166 -22.28 -5.72 -18.56
CA GLY A 166 -22.03 -4.28 -18.56
C GLY A 166 -20.63 -3.91 -18.06
N LEU A 167 -20.36 -2.60 -18.00
CA LEU A 167 -19.09 -2.03 -17.55
C LEU A 167 -18.91 -2.09 -16.02
N ASN A 168 -19.95 -2.44 -15.26
CA ASN A 168 -19.97 -2.34 -13.80
C ASN A 168 -18.80 -3.08 -13.15
N ALA A 169 -18.50 -4.31 -13.60
CA ALA A 169 -17.35 -5.06 -13.09
C ALA A 169 -16.01 -4.51 -13.61
N ASP A 170 -15.92 -4.10 -14.87
CA ASP A 170 -14.70 -3.52 -15.48
C ASP A 170 -14.28 -2.23 -14.75
N VAL A 171 -15.25 -1.40 -14.34
CA VAL A 171 -15.02 -0.19 -13.52
C VAL A 171 -14.33 -0.55 -12.20
N TRP A 172 -14.78 -1.63 -11.54
CA TRP A 172 -14.16 -2.08 -10.30
C TRP A 172 -12.74 -2.59 -10.55
N LEU A 173 -12.58 -3.50 -11.51
CA LEU A 173 -11.31 -4.17 -11.80
C LEU A 173 -10.23 -3.16 -12.19
N LEU A 174 -10.53 -2.28 -13.15
CA LEU A 174 -9.58 -1.28 -13.63
C LEU A 174 -9.41 -0.11 -12.66
N GLY A 175 -10.50 0.33 -12.01
CA GLY A 175 -10.47 1.45 -11.06
C GLY A 175 -9.68 1.12 -9.79
N ILE A 176 -9.93 -0.04 -9.18
CA ILE A 176 -9.23 -0.48 -7.96
C ILE A 176 -7.78 -0.83 -8.28
N THR A 177 -7.50 -1.59 -9.35
CA THR A 177 -6.11 -1.90 -9.75
C THR A 177 -5.30 -0.62 -10.00
N PHE A 178 -5.93 0.44 -10.51
CA PHE A 178 -5.25 1.73 -10.67
C PHE A 178 -4.94 2.42 -9.34
N VAL A 179 -5.83 2.30 -8.34
CA VAL A 179 -5.56 2.77 -6.97
C VAL A 179 -4.43 1.97 -6.33
N GLU A 180 -4.33 0.67 -6.57
CA GLU A 180 -3.28 -0.20 -6.02
C GLU A 180 -1.87 0.19 -6.44
N ILE A 181 -1.70 0.84 -7.61
CA ILE A 181 -0.42 1.45 -8.00
C ILE A 181 0.06 2.44 -6.94
N SER A 182 -0.85 3.21 -6.33
CA SER A 182 -0.53 4.12 -5.24
C SER A 182 -0.02 3.37 -4.02
N ALA A 183 -0.77 2.36 -3.58
CA ALA A 183 -0.47 1.63 -2.37
C ALA A 183 0.89 0.92 -2.44
N LEU A 184 1.16 0.24 -3.56
CA LEU A 184 2.41 -0.47 -3.76
C LEU A 184 3.60 0.49 -3.88
N SER A 185 3.43 1.62 -4.61
CA SER A 185 4.46 2.65 -4.74
C SER A 185 4.85 3.23 -3.37
N LEU A 186 3.86 3.49 -2.52
CA LEU A 186 4.07 4.05 -1.19
C LEU A 186 4.65 3.02 -0.21
N ALA A 187 4.25 1.75 -0.30
CA ALA A 187 4.82 0.68 0.49
C ALA A 187 6.35 0.58 0.28
N MET A 188 6.81 0.59 -0.98
CA MET A 188 8.24 0.59 -1.30
C MET A 188 8.96 1.81 -0.74
N GLU A 189 8.37 2.99 -0.90
CA GLU A 189 8.89 4.27 -0.38
C GLU A 189 9.13 4.23 1.13
N ILE A 190 8.12 3.77 1.88
CA ILE A 190 8.12 3.69 3.32
C ILE A 190 9.21 2.72 3.81
N VAL A 191 9.29 1.51 3.22
CA VAL A 191 10.30 0.51 3.60
C VAL A 191 11.70 1.09 3.40
N VAL A 192 11.98 1.63 2.22
CA VAL A 192 13.30 2.17 1.89
C VAL A 192 13.67 3.33 2.82
N SER A 193 12.73 4.23 3.07
CA SER A 193 12.99 5.42 3.87
C SER A 193 13.19 5.11 5.36
N ILE A 194 12.43 4.17 5.94
CA ILE A 194 12.66 3.73 7.32
C ILE A 194 14.03 3.04 7.44
N LEU A 195 14.38 2.18 6.49
CA LEU A 195 15.63 1.42 6.54
C LEU A 195 16.86 2.29 6.22
N LYS A 196 16.74 3.32 5.38
CA LYS A 196 17.90 4.07 4.85
C LYS A 196 17.95 5.53 5.21
N MET A 197 16.87 6.18 5.66
CA MET A 197 16.82 7.65 5.79
C MET A 197 16.47 8.17 7.18
N ARG A 198 16.49 7.30 8.19
CA ARG A 198 16.32 7.70 9.59
C ARG A 198 17.50 8.52 10.11
N ALA A 199 17.29 9.25 11.21
CA ALA A 199 18.32 10.06 11.85
C ALA A 199 19.57 9.22 12.21
N PRO A 200 20.79 9.72 11.96
CA PRO A 200 22.01 8.97 12.25
C PRO A 200 22.19 8.57 13.70
N GLY A 201 22.67 7.34 13.91
CA GLY A 201 22.85 6.71 15.21
C GLY A 201 21.60 5.96 15.71
N MET A 202 20.45 6.15 15.07
CA MET A 202 19.25 5.35 15.35
C MET A 202 19.43 3.94 14.76
N SER A 203 19.79 2.96 15.57
CA SER A 203 19.76 1.54 15.17
C SER A 203 18.32 1.01 15.12
N LEU A 204 18.11 -0.15 14.46
CA LEU A 204 16.76 -0.72 14.32
C LEU A 204 16.06 -0.98 15.67
N ASP A 205 16.81 -1.44 16.68
CA ASP A 205 16.31 -1.70 18.03
C ASP A 205 16.01 -0.44 18.85
N ARG A 206 16.39 0.74 18.35
CA ARG A 206 16.11 2.07 18.93
C ARG A 206 15.02 2.84 18.19
N MET A 207 14.48 2.29 17.09
CA MET A 207 13.45 3.00 16.33
C MET A 207 12.21 3.27 17.20
N PRO A 208 11.58 4.44 17.06
CA PRO A 208 10.27 4.67 17.65
C PRO A 208 9.29 3.56 17.27
N ILE A 209 8.44 3.14 18.20
CA ILE A 209 7.54 1.99 17.98
C ILE A 209 6.64 2.20 16.75
N PHE A 210 6.21 3.44 16.48
CA PHE A 210 5.49 3.80 15.26
C PHE A 210 6.20 3.34 13.98
N ALA A 211 7.52 3.55 13.89
CA ALA A 211 8.29 3.18 12.71
C ALA A 211 8.33 1.66 12.51
N TRP A 212 8.33 0.85 13.57
CA TRP A 212 8.21 -0.61 13.46
C TRP A 212 6.86 -1.04 12.89
N TYR A 213 5.76 -0.48 13.41
CA TYR A 213 4.42 -0.78 12.87
C TYR A 213 4.29 -0.40 11.40
N ILE A 214 4.76 0.79 11.02
CA ILE A 214 4.71 1.27 9.64
C ILE A 214 5.63 0.44 8.73
N LEU A 215 6.82 0.04 9.20
CA LEU A 215 7.73 -0.83 8.45
C LEU A 215 7.12 -2.19 8.16
N VAL A 216 6.57 -2.85 9.19
CA VAL A 216 5.91 -4.15 9.06
C VAL A 216 4.71 -4.04 8.12
N THR A 217 3.89 -3.01 8.28
CA THR A 217 2.74 -2.76 7.40
C THR A 217 3.16 -2.62 5.95
N ALA A 218 4.17 -1.79 5.66
CA ALA A 218 4.64 -1.58 4.30
C ALA A 218 5.27 -2.84 3.69
N MET A 219 5.95 -3.67 4.49
CA MET A 219 6.43 -4.98 4.05
C MET A 219 5.27 -5.94 3.72
N MET A 220 4.21 -5.95 4.54
CA MET A 220 3.01 -6.72 4.25
C MET A 220 2.36 -6.27 2.95
N MET A 221 2.24 -4.97 2.71
CA MET A 221 1.65 -4.42 1.48
C MET A 221 2.40 -4.88 0.21
N ILE A 222 3.74 -4.92 0.25
CA ILE A 222 4.57 -5.40 -0.87
C ILE A 222 4.21 -6.85 -1.25
N VAL A 223 3.82 -7.68 -0.29
CA VAL A 223 3.49 -9.11 -0.50
C VAL A 223 1.99 -9.34 -0.69
N ALA A 224 1.13 -8.58 -0.03
CA ALA A 224 -0.32 -8.80 0.01
C ALA A 224 -1.07 -8.29 -1.21
N PHE A 225 -0.67 -7.16 -1.79
CA PHE A 225 -1.38 -6.56 -2.93
C PHE A 225 -1.23 -7.33 -4.26
N PRO A 226 -0.06 -7.92 -4.59
CA PRO A 226 0.12 -8.62 -5.86
C PRO A 226 -0.89 -9.73 -6.18
N PRO A 227 -1.35 -10.58 -5.24
CA PRO A 227 -2.46 -11.51 -5.46
C PRO A 227 -3.74 -10.87 -6.00
N LEU A 228 -4.16 -9.72 -5.47
CA LEU A 228 -5.35 -9.00 -5.93
C LEU A 228 -5.12 -8.38 -7.31
N ILE A 229 -3.95 -7.75 -7.52
CA ILE A 229 -3.56 -7.22 -8.84
C ILE A 229 -3.64 -8.32 -9.89
N LEU A 230 -3.09 -9.51 -9.59
CA LEU A 230 -3.16 -10.66 -10.49
C LEU A 230 -4.60 -11.10 -10.73
N GLY A 231 -5.38 -11.31 -9.67
CA GLY A 231 -6.78 -11.71 -9.79
C GLY A 231 -7.56 -10.77 -10.69
N SER A 232 -7.43 -9.46 -10.47
CA SER A 232 -8.05 -8.42 -11.28
C SER A 232 -7.60 -8.46 -12.74
N ILE A 233 -6.30 -8.66 -13.01
CA ILE A 233 -5.78 -8.83 -14.38
C ILE A 233 -6.39 -10.07 -15.05
N LEU A 234 -6.42 -11.22 -14.35
CA LEU A 234 -6.97 -12.45 -14.92
C LEU A 234 -8.46 -12.32 -15.22
N LEU A 235 -9.23 -11.69 -14.34
CA LEU A 235 -10.68 -11.50 -14.54
C LEU A 235 -10.96 -10.45 -15.62
N GLU A 236 -10.19 -9.37 -15.68
CA GLU A 236 -10.29 -8.38 -16.77
C GLU A 236 -9.94 -9.02 -18.12
N VAL A 237 -8.91 -9.85 -18.19
CA VAL A 237 -8.53 -10.56 -19.42
C VAL A 237 -9.57 -11.61 -19.81
N GLU A 238 -10.18 -12.31 -18.85
CA GLU A 238 -11.32 -13.20 -19.10
C GLU A 238 -12.48 -12.42 -19.73
N ARG A 239 -12.82 -11.25 -19.16
CA ARG A 239 -13.93 -10.43 -19.64
C ARG A 239 -13.63 -9.73 -20.97
N ALA A 240 -12.41 -9.24 -21.19
CA ALA A 240 -12.04 -8.50 -22.39
C ALA A 240 -11.72 -9.42 -23.58
N PHE A 241 -11.10 -10.58 -23.33
CA PHE A 241 -10.50 -11.43 -24.36
C PHE A 241 -10.97 -12.89 -24.35
N ASN A 242 -11.89 -13.25 -23.44
CA ASN A 242 -12.54 -14.56 -23.34
C ASN A 242 -11.59 -15.72 -22.97
N LEU A 243 -10.62 -15.47 -22.09
CA LEU A 243 -9.75 -16.51 -21.53
C LEU A 243 -10.39 -17.13 -20.27
N PRO A 244 -10.70 -18.44 -20.22
CA PRO A 244 -11.44 -19.05 -19.13
C PRO A 244 -10.54 -19.41 -17.93
N PHE A 245 -10.26 -18.46 -17.05
CA PHE A 245 -9.58 -18.73 -15.79
C PHE A 245 -10.56 -19.17 -14.69
N PHE A 246 -11.76 -18.59 -14.70
CA PHE A 246 -12.80 -18.81 -13.68
C PHE A 246 -14.02 -19.54 -14.23
N ASP A 247 -14.07 -19.83 -15.54
CA ASP A 247 -15.19 -20.51 -16.20
C ASP A 247 -15.10 -22.04 -16.06
N PRO A 248 -16.00 -22.68 -15.29
CA PRO A 248 -15.96 -24.12 -15.04
C PRO A 248 -16.27 -24.96 -16.29
N THR A 249 -16.92 -24.39 -17.32
CA THR A 249 -17.26 -25.14 -18.54
C THR A 249 -16.04 -25.39 -19.44
N ARG A 250 -14.95 -24.65 -19.20
CA ARG A 250 -13.69 -24.69 -19.97
C ARG A 250 -12.48 -25.01 -19.08
N GLY A 251 -12.72 -25.66 -17.94
CA GLY A 251 -11.68 -26.10 -16.99
C GLY A 251 -11.15 -25.02 -16.05
N GLY A 252 -11.75 -23.83 -16.02
CA GLY A 252 -11.52 -22.81 -15.00
C GLY A 252 -12.25 -23.14 -13.70
N ASP A 253 -12.07 -22.32 -12.66
CA ASP A 253 -12.79 -22.50 -11.39
C ASP A 253 -13.07 -21.14 -10.72
N PRO A 254 -14.34 -20.81 -10.41
CA PRO A 254 -14.69 -19.60 -9.68
C PRO A 254 -14.00 -19.46 -8.32
N LEU A 255 -13.69 -20.56 -7.63
CA LEU A 255 -13.02 -20.51 -6.32
C LEU A 255 -11.58 -20.02 -6.40
N LEU A 256 -10.94 -20.07 -7.57
CA LEU A 256 -9.63 -19.47 -7.77
C LEU A 256 -9.65 -17.96 -7.45
N TRP A 257 -10.72 -17.26 -7.83
CA TRP A 257 -10.88 -15.84 -7.53
C TRP A 257 -10.88 -15.61 -6.02
N GLN A 258 -11.62 -16.43 -5.27
CA GLN A 258 -11.69 -16.32 -3.81
C GLN A 258 -10.33 -16.56 -3.16
N HIS A 259 -9.57 -17.56 -3.62
CA HIS A 259 -8.23 -17.80 -3.12
C HIS A 259 -7.32 -16.58 -3.35
N LEU A 260 -7.27 -16.05 -4.58
CA LEU A 260 -6.42 -14.88 -4.92
C LEU A 260 -6.86 -13.63 -4.16
N PHE A 261 -8.17 -13.39 -4.09
CA PHE A 261 -8.73 -12.23 -3.39
C PHE A 261 -8.43 -12.29 -1.90
N TRP A 262 -8.64 -13.43 -1.22
CA TRP A 262 -8.43 -13.51 0.23
C TRP A 262 -6.97 -13.65 0.64
N LEU A 263 -6.11 -14.16 -0.23
CA LEU A 263 -4.66 -14.10 -0.04
C LEU A 263 -4.16 -12.65 0.10
N PHE A 264 -4.86 -11.70 -0.53
CA PHE A 264 -4.75 -10.27 -0.27
C PHE A 264 -5.60 -9.81 0.94
N GLY A 265 -6.91 -10.08 0.87
CA GLY A 265 -7.91 -9.39 1.67
C GLY A 265 -7.82 -9.68 3.16
N HIS A 266 -7.29 -10.84 3.53
CA HIS A 266 -7.07 -11.14 4.94
C HIS A 266 -5.83 -10.44 5.53
N PRO A 267 -4.63 -10.47 4.90
CA PRO A 267 -3.55 -9.57 5.28
C PRO A 267 -3.96 -8.08 5.31
N ASP A 268 -4.84 -7.65 4.40
CA ASP A 268 -5.26 -6.25 4.27
C ASP A 268 -5.94 -5.69 5.53
N VAL A 269 -6.76 -6.48 6.23
CA VAL A 269 -7.37 -6.02 7.49
C VAL A 269 -6.33 -5.73 8.58
N TYR A 270 -5.17 -6.41 8.56
CA TYR A 270 -4.05 -6.08 9.44
C TYR A 270 -3.24 -4.88 8.94
N ILE A 271 -3.15 -4.68 7.62
CA ILE A 271 -2.53 -3.49 7.02
C ILE A 271 -3.30 -2.23 7.44
N ILE A 272 -4.62 -2.33 7.63
CA ILE A 272 -5.45 -1.25 8.19
C ILE A 272 -5.22 -1.10 9.70
N PHE A 273 -5.18 -2.21 10.45
CA PHE A 273 -5.06 -2.19 11.91
C PHE A 273 -3.69 -1.74 12.43
N LEU A 274 -2.59 -2.27 11.89
CA LEU A 274 -1.24 -2.11 12.43
C LEU A 274 -0.78 -0.64 12.50
N PRO A 275 -0.99 0.22 11.49
CA PRO A 275 -0.64 1.64 11.60
C PRO A 275 -1.36 2.34 12.76
N MET A 276 -2.63 2.01 12.98
CA MET A 276 -3.43 2.58 14.05
C MET A 276 -3.01 2.04 15.42
N ALA A 277 -2.64 0.76 15.52
CA ALA A 277 -1.96 0.21 16.70
C ALA A 277 -0.60 0.89 16.98
N GLY A 278 0.13 1.28 15.94
CA GLY A 278 1.34 2.09 16.05
C GLY A 278 1.10 3.51 16.55
N VAL A 279 0.00 4.13 16.10
CA VAL A 279 -0.48 5.42 16.61
C VAL A 279 -0.82 5.31 18.10
N LEU A 280 -1.58 4.29 18.51
CA LEU A 280 -1.90 4.02 19.92
C LEU A 280 -0.63 3.79 20.75
N SER A 281 0.28 2.95 20.27
CA SER A 281 1.55 2.65 20.94
C SER A 281 2.45 3.88 21.11
N THR A 282 2.25 4.92 20.30
CA THR A 282 2.96 6.19 20.40
C THR A 282 2.29 7.14 21.37
N MET A 283 0.95 7.23 21.34
CA MET A 283 0.19 8.16 22.18
C MET A 283 0.04 7.67 23.63
N ILE A 284 -0.22 6.38 23.85
CA ILE A 284 -0.48 5.82 25.19
C ILE A 284 0.64 6.13 26.18
N PRO A 285 1.94 5.93 25.85
CA PRO A 285 3.05 6.33 26.73
C PRO A 285 3.05 7.81 27.11
N VAL A 286 2.70 8.68 26.17
CA VAL A 286 2.64 10.14 26.37
C VAL A 286 1.54 10.49 27.36
N PHE A 287 0.32 9.99 27.14
CA PHE A 287 -0.81 10.25 28.03
C PHE A 287 -0.66 9.55 29.39
N ALA A 288 -0.01 8.39 29.44
CA ALA A 288 0.32 7.68 30.67
C ALA A 288 1.50 8.29 31.44
N ARG A 289 2.27 9.20 30.84
CA ARG A 289 3.55 9.73 31.37
C ARG A 289 4.49 8.61 31.83
N ARG A 290 4.53 7.52 31.05
CA ARG A 290 5.28 6.30 31.34
C ARG A 290 5.84 5.77 30.03
N ARG A 291 7.05 5.22 30.05
CA ARG A 291 7.59 4.50 28.88
C ARG A 291 6.70 3.31 28.55
N LEU A 292 6.60 2.99 27.26
CA LEU A 292 5.87 1.83 26.77
C LEU A 292 6.41 0.55 27.42
N ILE A 293 5.57 -0.15 28.17
CA ILE A 293 5.91 -1.44 28.75
C ILE A 293 5.91 -2.48 27.62
N GLY A 294 6.90 -3.37 27.59
CA GLY A 294 6.92 -4.49 26.65
C GLY A 294 7.30 -4.13 25.21
N TYR A 295 8.05 -3.05 24.95
CA TYR A 295 8.47 -2.63 23.60
C TYR A 295 8.95 -3.80 22.71
N ARG A 296 9.90 -4.61 23.19
CA ARG A 296 10.44 -5.76 22.42
C ARG A 296 9.38 -6.84 22.17
N ALA A 297 8.53 -7.12 23.16
CA ALA A 297 7.45 -8.09 23.02
C ALA A 297 6.41 -7.63 21.99
N ILE A 298 6.10 -6.33 21.96
CA ILE A 298 5.24 -5.74 20.92
C ILE A 298 5.87 -5.89 19.54
N VAL A 299 7.16 -5.59 19.38
CA VAL A 299 7.86 -5.73 18.08
C VAL A 299 7.81 -7.18 17.60
N VAL A 300 8.06 -8.15 18.47
CA VAL A 300 7.95 -9.59 18.13
C VAL A 300 6.50 -9.95 17.78
N ALA A 301 5.52 -9.46 18.54
CA ALA A 301 4.11 -9.73 18.29
C ALA A 301 3.64 -9.21 16.94
N ILE A 302 4.03 -7.99 16.53
CA ILE A 302 3.60 -7.45 15.22
C ILE A 302 4.27 -8.19 14.05
N ILE A 303 5.51 -8.67 14.21
CA ILE A 303 6.18 -9.49 13.20
C ILE A 303 5.49 -10.85 13.09
N ALA A 304 5.16 -11.48 14.23
CA ALA A 304 4.41 -12.74 14.25
C ALA A 304 3.03 -12.57 13.62
N LEU A 305 2.33 -11.47 13.91
CA LEU A 305 1.02 -11.16 13.34
C LEU A 305 1.09 -11.02 11.82
N ALA A 306 2.09 -10.28 11.31
CA ALA A 306 2.33 -10.12 9.89
C ALA A 306 2.66 -11.44 9.17
N PHE A 307 3.40 -12.34 9.81
CA PHE A 307 3.67 -13.66 9.23
C PHE A 307 2.41 -14.53 9.21
N LEU A 308 1.69 -14.61 10.33
CA LEU A 308 0.48 -15.42 10.46
C LEU A 308 -0.64 -14.99 9.50
N SER A 309 -0.75 -13.69 9.19
CA SER A 309 -1.82 -13.17 8.32
C SER A 309 -1.81 -13.75 6.91
N PHE A 310 -0.65 -14.15 6.39
CA PHE A 310 -0.54 -14.78 5.07
C PHE A 310 -0.91 -16.28 5.08
N GLY A 311 -1.06 -16.89 6.25
CA GLY A 311 -1.29 -18.34 6.39
C GLY A 311 -2.73 -18.74 6.73
N ILE A 312 -3.68 -17.81 6.73
CA ILE A 312 -5.01 -18.05 7.34
C ILE A 312 -6.22 -17.54 6.52
N TRP A 313 -6.00 -17.13 5.26
CA TRP A 313 -7.05 -16.51 4.43
C TRP A 313 -8.28 -17.40 4.17
N VAL A 314 -8.12 -18.73 4.23
CA VAL A 314 -9.19 -19.71 3.97
C VAL A 314 -10.33 -19.63 4.99
N HIS A 315 -10.19 -18.93 6.12
CA HIS A 315 -11.33 -18.70 7.00
C HIS A 315 -12.46 -17.88 6.36
N HIS A 316 -12.20 -17.15 5.28
CA HIS A 316 -13.26 -16.50 4.49
C HIS A 316 -13.99 -17.48 3.56
N MET A 317 -13.54 -18.73 3.51
CA MET A 317 -13.96 -19.77 2.56
C MET A 317 -14.46 -21.04 3.28
N PHE A 318 -14.78 -20.97 4.58
CA PHE A 318 -15.18 -22.15 5.35
C PHE A 318 -16.47 -22.83 4.85
N THR A 319 -17.31 -22.11 4.10
CA THR A 319 -18.59 -22.55 3.58
C THR A 319 -18.55 -23.02 2.12
N VAL A 320 -17.39 -23.02 1.46
CA VAL A 320 -17.28 -23.33 0.02
C VAL A 320 -16.91 -24.79 -0.29
N GLY A 321 -16.95 -25.67 0.71
CA GLY A 321 -16.69 -27.10 0.53
C GLY A 321 -15.21 -27.52 0.58
N ILE A 322 -14.36 -26.72 1.23
CA ILE A 322 -12.94 -27.05 1.46
C ILE A 322 -12.81 -28.33 2.32
N PRO A 323 -11.84 -29.23 2.05
CA PRO A 323 -11.65 -30.45 2.83
C PRO A 323 -11.48 -30.22 4.35
N HIS A 324 -12.07 -31.09 5.17
CA HIS A 324 -12.08 -30.96 6.64
C HIS A 324 -10.70 -30.78 7.29
N LEU A 325 -9.67 -31.48 6.79
CA LEU A 325 -8.31 -31.33 7.32
C LEU A 325 -7.79 -29.90 7.14
N ALA A 326 -8.05 -29.28 5.98
CA ALA A 326 -7.68 -27.90 5.73
C ALA A 326 -8.52 -26.95 6.62
N LEU A 327 -9.83 -27.17 6.75
CA LEU A 327 -10.68 -26.39 7.65
C LEU A 327 -10.15 -26.38 9.10
N ALA A 328 -9.77 -27.54 9.63
CA ALA A 328 -9.22 -27.64 10.98
C ALA A 328 -7.90 -26.86 11.15
N PHE A 329 -7.00 -26.96 10.17
CA PHE A 329 -5.75 -26.21 10.16
C PHE A 329 -5.98 -24.70 10.15
N PHE A 330 -6.82 -24.21 9.24
CA PHE A 330 -7.11 -22.78 9.10
C PHE A 330 -7.92 -22.21 10.26
N SER A 331 -8.80 -23.01 10.87
CA SER A 331 -9.51 -22.65 12.11
C SER A 331 -8.53 -22.43 13.27
N ALA A 332 -7.63 -23.40 13.52
CA ALA A 332 -6.63 -23.29 14.57
C ALA A 332 -5.66 -22.12 14.33
N GLY A 333 -5.18 -21.96 13.09
CA GLY A 333 -4.31 -20.84 12.71
C GLY A 333 -4.97 -19.49 12.95
N SER A 334 -6.26 -19.35 12.60
CA SER A 334 -7.03 -18.12 12.80
C SER A 334 -7.22 -17.80 14.29
N ALA A 335 -7.44 -18.80 15.14
CA ALA A 335 -7.56 -18.60 16.58
C ALA A 335 -6.22 -18.14 17.22
N ILE A 336 -5.08 -18.66 16.74
CA ILE A 336 -3.74 -18.33 17.27
C ILE A 336 -3.39 -16.84 17.10
N VAL A 337 -3.94 -16.17 16.08
CA VAL A 337 -3.75 -14.73 15.86
C VAL A 337 -4.17 -13.85 17.05
N ALA A 338 -5.11 -14.34 17.87
CA ALA A 338 -5.50 -13.63 19.08
C ALA A 338 -4.31 -13.40 20.03
N VAL A 339 -3.30 -14.28 20.03
CA VAL A 339 -2.15 -14.20 20.95
C VAL A 339 -1.25 -12.98 20.67
N PRO A 340 -0.71 -12.75 19.45
CA PRO A 340 0.03 -11.52 19.15
C PRO A 340 -0.76 -10.23 19.42
N THR A 341 -2.07 -10.25 19.18
CA THR A 341 -2.94 -9.10 19.44
C THR A 341 -3.09 -8.84 20.94
N ALA A 342 -3.31 -9.89 21.73
CA ALA A 342 -3.42 -9.81 23.18
C ALA A 342 -2.14 -9.25 23.83
N ILE A 343 -0.95 -9.64 23.35
CA ILE A 343 0.34 -9.11 23.84
C ILE A 343 0.36 -7.58 23.76
N GLN A 344 -0.08 -7.02 22.62
CA GLN A 344 -0.14 -5.57 22.43
C GLN A 344 -1.15 -4.92 23.37
N PHE A 345 -2.35 -5.48 23.48
CA PHE A 345 -3.41 -4.99 24.37
C PHE A 345 -2.96 -4.95 25.83
N PHE A 346 -2.41 -6.05 26.34
CA PHE A 346 -1.95 -6.11 27.73
C PHE A 346 -0.75 -5.21 27.99
N ALA A 347 0.15 -5.02 27.01
CA ALA A 347 1.24 -4.07 27.12
C ALA A 347 0.74 -2.61 27.23
N TRP A 348 -0.29 -2.24 26.46
CA TRP A 348 -0.92 -0.93 26.57
C TRP A 348 -1.65 -0.73 27.91
N LEU A 349 -2.44 -1.72 28.35
CA LEU A 349 -3.13 -1.68 29.64
C LEU A 349 -2.13 -1.58 30.80
N ALA A 350 -1.04 -2.35 30.76
CA ALA A 350 0.02 -2.27 31.75
C ALA A 350 0.71 -0.90 31.78
N THR A 351 0.92 -0.29 30.61
CA THR A 351 1.49 1.06 30.49
C THR A 351 0.58 2.11 31.13
N LEU A 352 -0.73 2.00 30.92
CA LEU A 352 -1.74 2.88 31.54
C LEU A 352 -1.85 2.65 33.05
N SER A 353 -1.89 1.39 33.49
CA SER A 353 -2.10 1.03 34.91
C SER A 353 -0.94 1.44 35.81
N HIS A 354 0.30 1.36 35.30
CA HIS A 354 1.52 1.78 36.02
C HIS A 354 1.91 3.24 35.73
N GLY A 355 1.10 3.95 34.94
CA GLY A 355 1.30 5.36 34.59
C GLY A 355 0.46 6.31 35.43
N ARG A 356 0.37 7.55 34.97
CA ARG A 356 -0.57 8.58 35.46
C ARG A 356 -1.36 9.12 34.26
N PRO A 357 -2.39 8.38 33.79
CA PRO A 357 -3.15 8.75 32.60
C PRO A 357 -3.76 10.13 32.69
N ARG A 358 -3.51 10.97 31.67
CA ARG A 358 -4.18 12.26 31.48
C ARG A 358 -5.41 12.07 30.59
N TRP A 359 -6.59 12.37 31.14
CA TRP A 359 -7.88 12.24 30.45
C TRP A 359 -8.23 13.48 29.62
N ASP A 360 -7.52 13.67 28.49
CA ASP A 360 -7.96 14.58 27.43
C ASP A 360 -8.74 13.83 26.34
N VAL A 361 -9.21 14.58 25.33
CA VAL A 361 -9.99 14.07 24.19
C VAL A 361 -9.34 12.85 23.51
N PRO A 362 -8.02 12.81 23.18
CA PRO A 362 -7.42 11.61 22.60
C PRO A 362 -7.59 10.35 23.48
N MET A 363 -7.54 10.49 24.81
CA MET A 363 -7.76 9.36 25.71
C MET A 363 -9.21 8.86 25.73
N LEU A 364 -10.20 9.72 25.47
CA LEU A 364 -11.58 9.25 25.32
C LEU A 364 -11.70 8.30 24.13
N TYR A 365 -11.12 8.66 22.99
CA TYR A 365 -11.11 7.80 21.81
C TYR A 365 -10.26 6.55 21.99
N ILE A 366 -9.13 6.61 22.70
CA ILE A 366 -8.34 5.42 23.08
C ILE A 366 -9.18 4.47 23.96
N PHE A 367 -9.96 5.01 24.91
CA PHE A 367 -10.89 4.22 25.71
C PHE A 367 -11.97 3.57 24.84
N GLY A 368 -12.59 4.34 23.94
CA GLY A 368 -13.58 3.81 22.99
C GLY A 368 -13.01 2.69 22.12
N PHE A 369 -11.76 2.83 21.66
CA PHE A 369 -11.03 1.77 20.95
C PHE A 369 -10.91 0.50 21.78
N PHE A 370 -10.48 0.56 23.05
CA PHE A 370 -10.35 -0.64 23.88
C PHE A 370 -11.67 -1.40 23.99
N PHE A 371 -12.77 -0.68 24.21
CA PHE A 371 -14.09 -1.30 24.32
C PHE A 371 -14.53 -1.93 23.00
N VAL A 372 -14.56 -1.14 21.92
CA VAL A 372 -15.02 -1.60 20.60
C VAL A 372 -14.15 -2.74 20.09
N PHE A 373 -12.83 -2.59 20.13
CA PHE A 373 -11.94 -3.62 19.61
C PHE A 373 -12.02 -4.93 20.41
N THR A 374 -12.21 -4.88 21.74
CA THR A 374 -12.37 -6.10 22.54
C THR A 374 -13.64 -6.85 22.16
N CYS A 375 -14.77 -6.15 22.03
CA CYS A 375 -16.02 -6.76 21.57
C CYS A 375 -15.88 -7.39 20.17
N GLY A 376 -15.24 -6.68 19.24
CA GLY A 376 -14.98 -7.20 17.90
C GLY A 376 -14.01 -8.38 17.85
N GLY A 377 -12.95 -8.33 18.65
CA GLY A 377 -11.95 -9.39 18.74
C GLY A 377 -12.55 -10.70 19.25
N LEU A 378 -13.45 -10.62 20.24
CA LEU A 378 -14.18 -11.78 20.74
C LEU A 378 -15.06 -12.42 19.65
N THR A 379 -15.79 -11.62 18.88
CA THR A 379 -16.62 -12.16 17.78
C THR A 379 -15.78 -12.68 16.61
N GLY A 380 -14.57 -12.17 16.41
CA GLY A 380 -13.61 -12.72 15.44
C GLY A 380 -13.11 -14.11 15.83
N VAL A 381 -12.82 -14.32 17.12
CA VAL A 381 -12.48 -15.66 17.63
C VAL A 381 -13.65 -16.62 17.45
N MET A 382 -14.90 -16.17 17.62
CA MET A 382 -16.08 -17.00 17.34
C MET A 382 -16.15 -17.41 15.86
N LEU A 383 -15.93 -16.47 14.92
CA LEU A 383 -15.92 -16.74 13.48
C LEU A 383 -14.72 -17.62 13.04
N ALA A 384 -13.62 -17.64 13.81
CA ALA A 384 -12.53 -18.58 13.56
C ALA A 384 -12.93 -20.04 13.83
N ILE A 385 -14.05 -20.30 14.52
CA ILE A 385 -14.54 -21.64 14.84
C ILE A 385 -15.52 -22.11 13.76
N VAL A 386 -15.08 -23.05 12.91
CA VAL A 386 -15.80 -23.50 11.71
C VAL A 386 -17.28 -23.84 11.94
N PRO A 387 -17.68 -24.63 12.96
CA PRO A 387 -19.11 -24.91 13.20
C PRO A 387 -19.95 -23.67 13.49
N PHE A 388 -19.38 -22.67 14.16
CA PHE A 388 -20.06 -21.41 14.42
C PHE A 388 -20.11 -20.56 13.14
N ASP A 389 -18.99 -20.48 12.40
CA ASP A 389 -18.95 -19.76 11.12
C ASP A 389 -20.00 -20.30 10.16
N TRP A 390 -20.18 -21.62 10.01
CA TRP A 390 -21.22 -22.16 9.14
C TRP A 390 -22.64 -21.64 9.41
N GLN A 391 -22.94 -21.22 10.64
CA GLN A 391 -24.23 -20.58 10.98
C GLN A 391 -24.21 -19.07 10.79
N ALA A 392 -23.08 -18.42 11.10
CA ALA A 392 -22.95 -16.96 11.08
C ALA A 392 -22.51 -16.41 9.72
N HIS A 393 -21.95 -17.24 8.84
CA HIS A 393 -21.38 -16.87 7.56
C HIS A 393 -22.42 -16.17 6.69
N ASP A 394 -22.01 -15.08 6.02
CA ASP A 394 -22.90 -14.26 5.20
C ASP A 394 -24.16 -13.71 5.92
N THR A 395 -24.19 -13.70 7.25
CA THR A 395 -25.22 -12.98 8.02
C THR A 395 -24.74 -11.59 8.44
N TYR A 396 -25.63 -10.80 9.01
CA TYR A 396 -25.28 -9.53 9.66
C TYR A 396 -24.30 -9.68 10.84
N PHE A 397 -24.06 -10.89 11.37
CA PHE A 397 -23.05 -11.12 12.40
C PHE A 397 -21.65 -10.82 11.89
N VAL A 398 -21.33 -11.28 10.66
CA VAL A 398 -20.05 -10.99 10.00
C VAL A 398 -19.93 -9.50 9.67
N VAL A 399 -21.04 -8.87 9.22
CA VAL A 399 -21.07 -7.42 8.96
C VAL A 399 -20.73 -6.65 10.25
N ALA A 400 -21.36 -7.02 11.36
CA ALA A 400 -21.13 -6.40 12.65
C ALA A 400 -19.68 -6.59 13.13
N HIS A 401 -19.18 -7.83 13.11
CA HIS A 401 -17.81 -8.16 13.47
C HIS A 401 -16.81 -7.29 12.69
N MET A 402 -16.93 -7.28 11.36
CA MET A 402 -16.05 -6.51 10.47
C MET A 402 -16.08 -5.01 10.79
N HIS A 403 -17.25 -4.44 11.07
CA HIS A 403 -17.32 -3.03 11.46
C HIS A 403 -16.65 -2.77 12.82
N TYR A 404 -16.79 -3.66 13.80
CA TYR A 404 -16.09 -3.53 15.08
C TYR A 404 -14.56 -3.57 14.92
N VAL A 405 -14.01 -4.54 14.17
CA VAL A 405 -12.56 -4.76 14.08
C VAL A 405 -11.85 -4.03 12.95
N VAL A 406 -12.56 -3.56 11.92
CA VAL A 406 -11.97 -2.74 10.84
C VAL A 406 -12.37 -1.29 11.03
N ALA A 407 -13.66 -0.97 10.97
CA ALA A 407 -14.12 0.42 11.06
C ALA A 407 -13.87 1.02 12.45
N GLY A 408 -14.14 0.28 13.53
CA GLY A 408 -13.88 0.71 14.90
C GLY A 408 -12.38 0.81 15.21
N ALA A 409 -11.59 -0.18 14.79
CA ALA A 409 -10.14 -0.19 14.98
C ALA A 409 -9.41 0.91 14.21
N LEU A 410 -9.99 1.37 13.10
CA LEU A 410 -9.51 2.54 12.37
C LEU A 410 -10.01 3.84 12.99
N ALA A 411 -11.34 4.00 13.11
CA ALA A 411 -11.96 5.28 13.40
C ALA A 411 -11.56 5.84 14.77
N PHE A 412 -11.56 5.03 15.84
CA PHE A 412 -11.27 5.53 17.17
C PHE A 412 -9.81 5.98 17.32
N PRO A 413 -8.79 5.15 16.97
CA PRO A 413 -7.40 5.61 16.99
C PRO A 413 -7.13 6.77 16.04
N MET A 414 -7.76 6.79 14.87
CA MET A 414 -7.65 7.88 13.91
C MET A 414 -8.18 9.20 14.49
N LEU A 415 -9.33 9.19 15.15
CA LEU A 415 -9.88 10.38 15.82
C LEU A 415 -8.99 10.83 16.97
N ALA A 416 -8.44 9.89 17.75
CA ALA A 416 -7.42 10.20 18.76
C ALA A 416 -6.19 10.87 18.13
N ALA A 417 -5.71 10.33 17.00
CA ALA A 417 -4.58 10.84 16.22
C ALA A 417 -4.81 12.26 15.76
N PHE A 418 -6.01 12.56 15.22
CA PHE A 418 -6.34 13.91 14.79
C PHE A 418 -6.24 14.89 15.95
N TYR A 419 -6.88 14.62 17.09
CA TYR A 419 -6.81 15.52 18.23
C TYR A 419 -5.39 15.64 18.82
N TYR A 420 -4.59 14.58 18.77
CA TYR A 420 -3.19 14.60 19.26
C TYR A 420 -2.25 15.38 18.34
N TRP A 421 -2.32 15.17 17.02
CA TRP A 421 -1.43 15.81 16.03
C TRP A 421 -2.01 17.04 15.35
N LEU A 422 -3.24 17.46 15.67
CA LEU A 422 -3.82 18.71 15.17
C LEU A 422 -2.92 19.94 15.38
N PRO A 423 -2.21 20.08 16.52
CA PRO A 423 -1.21 21.13 16.70
C PRO A 423 -0.16 21.15 15.58
N LEU A 424 0.31 19.99 15.09
CA LEU A 424 1.26 19.94 13.96
C LEU A 424 0.61 20.38 12.65
N LEU A 425 -0.63 19.96 12.41
CA LEU A 425 -1.35 20.29 11.17
C LEU A 425 -1.68 21.78 11.08
N THR A 426 -2.06 22.40 12.20
CA THR A 426 -2.73 23.72 12.22
C THR A 426 -1.96 24.81 12.96
N GLY A 427 -1.03 24.43 13.84
CA GLY A 427 -0.40 25.32 14.80
C GLY A 427 -1.32 25.79 15.94
N ARG A 428 -2.50 25.17 16.10
CA ARG A 428 -3.53 25.57 17.05
C ARG A 428 -3.98 24.40 17.93
N THR A 429 -4.51 24.69 19.13
CA THR A 429 -5.09 23.70 20.04
C THR A 429 -6.61 23.59 19.92
N ALA A 430 -7.14 22.48 20.44
CA ALA A 430 -8.56 22.20 20.46
C ALA A 430 -9.38 23.07 21.43
N VAL A 431 -10.65 23.28 21.07
CA VAL A 431 -11.67 23.89 21.94
C VAL A 431 -12.52 22.76 22.49
N HIS A 432 -12.40 22.46 23.78
CA HIS A 432 -12.97 21.25 24.39
C HIS A 432 -14.50 21.10 24.29
N LYS A 433 -15.24 22.17 23.95
CA LYS A 433 -16.72 22.22 24.02
C LYS A 433 -17.43 21.29 23.02
N LEU A 434 -16.84 21.02 21.85
CA LEU A 434 -17.47 20.18 20.80
C LEU A 434 -16.91 18.76 20.76
N SER A 435 -15.62 18.61 21.07
CA SER A 435 -14.88 17.34 21.01
C SER A 435 -15.44 16.21 21.90
N VAL A 436 -15.91 16.52 23.11
CA VAL A 436 -16.43 15.52 24.05
C VAL A 436 -17.83 15.03 23.67
N PRO A 437 -18.81 15.90 23.34
CA PRO A 437 -20.07 15.44 22.76
C PRO A 437 -19.89 14.63 21.48
N ALA A 438 -18.96 15.03 20.61
CA ALA A 438 -18.66 14.30 19.37
C ALA A 438 -18.21 12.86 19.67
N PHE A 439 -17.32 12.67 20.66
CA PHE A 439 -16.91 11.34 21.10
C PHE A 439 -18.11 10.48 21.53
N TRP A 440 -18.98 11.00 22.40
CA TRP A 440 -20.12 10.22 22.90
C TRP A 440 -21.13 9.86 21.81
N LEU A 441 -21.39 10.77 20.88
CA LEU A 441 -22.25 10.51 19.72
C LEU A 441 -21.66 9.42 18.82
N VAL A 442 -20.36 9.49 18.51
CA VAL A 442 -19.68 8.43 17.75
C VAL A 442 -19.71 7.10 18.51
N PHE A 443 -19.34 7.09 19.79
CA PHE A 443 -19.25 5.87 20.59
C PHE A 443 -20.61 5.18 20.78
N ILE A 444 -21.63 5.92 21.18
CA ILE A 444 -22.99 5.38 21.39
C ILE A 444 -23.60 4.99 20.05
N GLY A 445 -23.51 5.86 19.04
CA GLY A 445 -24.04 5.58 17.71
C GLY A 445 -23.41 4.35 17.07
N PHE A 446 -22.09 4.17 17.19
CA PHE A 446 -21.38 3.01 16.69
C PHE A 446 -21.90 1.70 17.30
N ASN A 447 -21.95 1.63 18.63
CA ASN A 447 -22.42 0.43 19.32
C ASN A 447 -23.90 0.18 19.04
N MET A 448 -24.74 1.22 19.05
CA MET A 448 -26.16 1.12 18.71
C MET A 448 -26.40 0.67 17.26
N THR A 449 -25.51 1.02 16.34
CA THR A 449 -25.58 0.55 14.95
C THR A 449 -25.22 -0.93 14.85
N PHE A 450 -23.99 -1.27 15.23
CA PHE A 450 -23.38 -2.55 14.87
C PHE A 450 -23.60 -3.64 15.92
N PHE A 451 -23.84 -3.31 17.19
CA PHE A 451 -24.21 -4.33 18.18
C PHE A 451 -25.53 -4.99 17.79
N MET A 452 -26.50 -4.20 17.34
CA MET A 452 -27.81 -4.71 16.89
C MET A 452 -27.68 -5.62 15.67
N MET A 453 -26.69 -5.39 14.81
CA MET A 453 -26.39 -6.27 13.68
C MET A 453 -25.83 -7.64 14.12
N HIS A 454 -25.10 -7.73 15.23
CA HIS A 454 -24.75 -9.06 15.79
C HIS A 454 -26.01 -9.83 16.16
N LEU A 455 -26.99 -9.16 16.76
CA LEU A 455 -28.26 -9.79 17.16
C LEU A 455 -29.09 -10.22 15.95
N THR A 456 -29.25 -9.35 14.93
CA THR A 456 -29.97 -9.75 13.70
C THR A 456 -29.24 -10.87 12.96
N GLY A 457 -27.91 -10.88 12.97
CA GLY A 457 -27.11 -11.96 12.41
C GLY A 457 -27.32 -13.30 13.11
N LEU A 458 -27.35 -13.32 14.46
CA LEU A 458 -27.68 -14.52 15.24
C LEU A 458 -29.12 -14.99 15.03
N LEU A 459 -30.03 -14.09 14.68
CA LEU A 459 -31.40 -14.40 14.27
C LEU A 459 -31.52 -14.82 12.79
N GLY A 460 -30.39 -14.97 12.08
CA GLY A 460 -30.34 -15.49 10.73
C GLY A 460 -30.52 -14.46 9.61
N MET A 461 -30.48 -13.14 9.90
CA MET A 461 -30.61 -12.11 8.87
C MET A 461 -29.41 -12.15 7.89
N PRO A 462 -29.60 -12.51 6.61
CA PRO A 462 -28.52 -12.53 5.63
C PRO A 462 -28.04 -11.11 5.33
N ARG A 463 -26.77 -10.95 4.99
CA ARG A 463 -26.25 -9.66 4.48
C ARG A 463 -26.62 -9.48 3.00
N ARG A 464 -26.53 -8.23 2.51
CA ARG A 464 -26.78 -7.85 1.10
C ARG A 464 -28.21 -8.08 0.61
N VAL A 465 -29.18 -8.11 1.52
CA VAL A 465 -30.60 -8.12 1.19
C VAL A 465 -31.12 -6.69 1.13
N PHE A 466 -31.80 -6.32 0.05
CA PHE A 466 -32.35 -4.96 -0.11
C PHE A 466 -33.62 -4.72 0.72
N THR A 467 -34.27 -5.80 1.20
CA THR A 467 -35.48 -5.77 2.01
C THR A 467 -35.59 -7.04 2.87
N TYR A 468 -36.53 -7.05 3.82
CA TYR A 468 -36.82 -8.16 4.73
C TYR A 468 -38.31 -8.15 5.13
N SER A 469 -38.83 -9.25 5.70
CA SER A 469 -40.23 -9.34 6.09
C SER A 469 -40.48 -8.84 7.52
N GLY A 470 -41.71 -8.43 7.82
CA GLY A 470 -42.05 -7.81 9.09
C GLY A 470 -42.15 -8.76 10.29
N ASP A 471 -42.13 -10.07 10.06
CA ASP A 471 -42.44 -11.13 11.02
C ASP A 471 -41.21 -11.92 11.52
N GLU A 472 -40.03 -11.66 10.96
CA GLU A 472 -38.76 -12.35 11.28
C GLU A 472 -38.10 -11.88 12.60
N GLY A 473 -38.72 -10.94 13.31
CA GLY A 473 -38.18 -10.39 14.57
C GLY A 473 -37.04 -9.37 14.39
N TRP A 474 -36.71 -8.99 13.15
CA TRP A 474 -35.60 -8.08 12.86
C TRP A 474 -35.99 -6.59 12.89
N ASN A 475 -37.28 -6.26 12.87
CA ASN A 475 -37.78 -4.89 12.65
C ASN A 475 -37.16 -3.86 13.60
N TRP A 476 -37.30 -4.09 14.91
CA TRP A 476 -36.83 -3.12 15.91
C TRP A 476 -35.31 -3.03 15.95
N LEU A 477 -34.61 -4.15 15.74
CA LEU A 477 -33.15 -4.19 15.69
C LEU A 477 -32.60 -3.43 14.47
N ASN A 478 -33.21 -3.59 13.29
CA ASN A 478 -32.87 -2.84 12.08
C ASN A 478 -33.15 -1.35 12.23
N LEU A 479 -34.31 -0.99 12.80
CA LEU A 479 -34.65 0.41 13.07
C LEU A 479 -33.63 1.04 14.04
N LEU A 480 -33.33 0.36 15.15
CA LEU A 480 -32.37 0.85 16.13
C LEU A 480 -30.96 0.95 15.53
N SER A 481 -30.57 -0.01 14.70
CA SER A 481 -29.32 0.05 13.94
C SER A 481 -29.26 1.28 13.04
N SER A 482 -30.33 1.58 12.31
CA SER A 482 -30.43 2.78 11.46
C SER A 482 -30.42 4.08 12.27
N VAL A 483 -31.15 4.16 13.40
CA VAL A 483 -31.10 5.35 14.27
C VAL A 483 -29.67 5.53 14.83
N GLY A 484 -29.03 4.45 15.24
CA GLY A 484 -27.64 4.46 15.71
C GLY A 484 -26.68 5.02 14.65
N SER A 485 -26.92 4.69 13.37
CA SER A 485 -26.04 5.13 12.29
C SER A 485 -26.17 6.63 12.02
N PHE A 486 -27.38 7.18 12.16
CA PHE A 486 -27.60 8.63 12.13
C PHE A 486 -26.97 9.34 13.33
N VAL A 487 -27.10 8.79 14.54
CA VAL A 487 -26.43 9.34 15.75
C VAL A 487 -24.91 9.38 15.56
N MET A 488 -24.33 8.30 15.04
CA MET A 488 -22.90 8.22 14.73
C MET A 488 -22.49 9.26 13.67
N THR A 489 -23.31 9.43 12.62
CA THR A 489 -23.07 10.41 11.55
C THR A 489 -23.05 11.84 12.08
N ILE A 490 -23.98 12.19 12.97
CA ILE A 490 -23.99 13.50 13.67
C ILE A 490 -22.70 13.66 14.48
N GLY A 491 -22.22 12.60 15.15
CA GLY A 491 -20.95 12.60 15.86
C GLY A 491 -19.75 12.91 14.95
N PHE A 492 -19.62 12.23 13.81
CA PHE A 492 -18.56 12.52 12.83
C PHE A 492 -18.67 13.93 12.25
N ALA A 493 -19.87 14.39 11.93
CA ALA A 493 -20.10 15.76 11.48
C ALA A 493 -19.63 16.78 12.53
N LEU A 494 -19.88 16.50 13.82
CA LEU A 494 -19.45 17.36 14.92
C LEU A 494 -17.91 17.39 15.06
N VAL A 495 -17.22 16.26 14.83
CA VAL A 495 -15.74 16.24 14.74
C VAL A 495 -15.25 17.16 13.61
N VAL A 496 -15.83 17.05 12.42
CA VAL A 496 -15.43 17.89 11.27
C VAL A 496 -15.66 19.37 11.56
N ILE A 497 -16.82 19.72 12.12
CA ILE A 497 -17.14 21.09 12.55
C ILE A 497 -16.12 21.58 13.58
N ASP A 498 -15.79 20.75 14.58
CA ASP A 498 -14.82 21.08 15.61
C ASP A 498 -13.42 21.36 15.02
N ILE A 499 -12.94 20.52 14.11
CA ILE A 499 -11.67 20.75 13.39
C ILE A 499 -11.70 22.08 12.61
N ILE A 500 -12.80 22.37 11.89
CA ILE A 500 -12.96 23.63 11.13
C ILE A 500 -12.97 24.85 12.05
N VAL A 501 -13.70 24.78 13.17
CA VAL A 501 -13.75 25.85 14.18
C VAL A 501 -12.36 26.09 14.77
N GLN A 502 -11.61 25.04 15.07
CA GLN A 502 -10.25 25.14 15.63
C GLN A 502 -9.26 25.74 14.62
N LEU A 503 -9.38 25.38 13.33
CA LEU A 503 -8.57 25.97 12.27
C LEU A 503 -8.74 27.50 12.19
N ARG A 504 -9.97 27.99 12.37
CA ARG A 504 -10.29 29.43 12.26
C ARG A 504 -10.07 30.20 13.57
N PHE A 505 -10.47 29.62 14.71
CA PHE A 505 -10.58 30.33 15.99
C PHE A 505 -9.70 29.75 17.10
N GLY A 506 -9.00 28.63 16.87
CA GLY A 506 -8.17 27.97 17.89
C GLY A 506 -6.98 28.83 18.35
N GLN A 507 -6.55 28.68 19.59
CA GLN A 507 -5.40 29.43 20.11
C GLN A 507 -4.08 28.88 19.59
N ARG A 508 -3.08 29.74 19.39
CA ARG A 508 -1.73 29.31 19.00
C ARG A 508 -1.13 28.45 20.11
N VAL A 509 -0.57 27.30 19.73
CA VAL A 509 -0.01 26.32 20.65
C VAL A 509 1.48 26.55 20.87
N ARG A 510 1.98 26.27 22.08
CA ARG A 510 3.42 26.16 22.32
C ARG A 510 3.97 24.89 21.67
N ARG A 511 5.28 24.88 21.38
CA ARG A 511 5.95 23.66 20.92
C ARG A 511 5.82 22.55 21.96
N ASN A 512 5.54 21.33 21.49
CA ASN A 512 5.36 20.12 22.32
C ASN A 512 4.31 20.27 23.44
N PRO A 513 3.01 20.48 23.10
CA PRO A 513 1.95 20.68 24.09
C PRO A 513 1.69 19.46 24.99
N TRP A 514 2.12 18.28 24.54
CA TRP A 514 1.88 17.00 25.24
C TRP A 514 3.07 16.53 26.06
N GLN A 515 4.19 17.27 26.07
CA GLN A 515 5.45 16.82 26.68
C GLN A 515 5.91 15.45 26.15
N SER A 516 5.68 15.22 24.85
CA SER A 516 6.14 14.01 24.16
C SER A 516 7.67 13.94 24.10
N THR A 517 8.20 12.73 23.94
CA THR A 517 9.62 12.42 23.77
C THR A 517 10.01 12.19 22.31
N THR A 518 9.04 12.17 21.40
CA THR A 518 9.23 11.87 19.98
C THR A 518 9.63 13.09 19.15
N LEU A 519 10.34 12.86 18.03
CA LEU A 519 11.03 13.91 17.26
C LEU A 519 10.11 14.83 16.46
N GLU A 520 8.87 14.44 16.18
CA GLU A 520 7.92 15.29 15.45
C GLU A 520 7.62 16.61 16.18
N TRP A 521 7.85 16.64 17.50
CA TRP A 521 7.72 17.84 18.33
C TRP A 521 9.01 18.66 18.44
N ALA A 522 10.11 18.23 17.82
CA ALA A 522 11.38 18.95 17.77
C ALA A 522 11.49 19.94 16.59
N MET A 523 10.36 20.24 15.93
CA MET A 523 10.28 21.12 14.75
C MET A 523 9.53 22.44 15.03
N PRO A 524 9.60 23.43 14.13
CA PRO A 524 8.61 24.51 14.08
C PRO A 524 7.19 23.97 13.95
N ILE A 525 6.22 24.69 14.53
CA ILE A 525 4.80 24.33 14.49
C ILE A 525 4.02 25.52 13.89
N PRO A 526 3.34 25.37 12.74
CA PRO A 526 3.31 24.18 11.88
C PRO A 526 4.69 23.88 11.23
N PRO A 527 4.91 22.64 10.75
CA PRO A 527 6.18 22.23 10.15
C PRO A 527 6.58 23.09 8.95
N ALA A 528 7.87 23.42 8.87
CA ALA A 528 8.44 24.03 7.68
C ALA A 528 8.55 23.00 6.54
N PRO A 529 8.64 23.41 5.26
CA PRO A 529 8.75 22.49 4.12
C PRO A 529 9.94 21.52 4.18
N TYR A 530 11.03 21.93 4.83
CA TYR A 530 12.23 21.12 5.06
C TYR A 530 12.19 20.30 6.36
N ALA A 531 11.08 20.36 7.12
CA ALA A 531 10.93 19.78 8.45
C ALA A 531 11.99 20.27 9.45
N PHE A 532 13.15 19.62 9.48
CA PHE A 532 14.28 19.92 10.36
C PHE A 532 15.33 20.79 9.65
N ALA A 533 15.75 21.89 10.30
CA ALA A 533 16.81 22.75 9.78
C ALA A 533 18.17 22.05 9.76
N SER A 534 18.44 21.19 10.75
CA SER A 534 19.52 20.19 10.74
C SER A 534 19.00 18.87 11.30
N ILE A 535 19.58 17.75 10.86
CA ILE A 535 19.19 16.40 11.22
C ILE A 535 19.80 16.02 12.58
N PRO A 536 19.03 15.49 13.54
CA PRO A 536 19.55 15.09 14.85
C PRO A 536 20.49 13.88 14.76
N HIS A 537 21.37 13.76 15.74
CA HIS A 537 22.07 12.52 16.04
C HIS A 537 21.33 11.82 17.19
N ILE A 538 21.13 10.52 17.09
CA ILE A 538 20.41 9.70 18.09
C ILE A 538 21.38 8.68 18.69
N ASP A 539 21.49 8.70 20.01
CA ASP A 539 22.26 7.80 20.85
C ASP A 539 21.59 7.71 22.24
N ALA A 540 22.18 6.94 23.16
CA ALA A 540 21.61 6.72 24.49
C ALA A 540 21.48 8.01 25.34
N GLU A 541 22.26 9.04 25.06
CA GLU A 541 22.22 10.30 25.81
C GLU A 541 21.21 11.29 25.20
N THR A 542 21.23 11.43 23.88
CA THR A 542 20.31 12.30 23.14
C THR A 542 18.86 11.82 23.19
N GLU A 543 18.60 10.51 23.34
CA GLU A 543 17.26 9.97 23.60
C GLU A 543 16.66 10.44 24.94
N LYS A 544 17.50 10.82 25.91
CA LYS A 544 17.06 11.35 27.21
C LYS A 544 16.75 12.85 27.15
N VAL A 545 17.24 13.54 26.11
CA VAL A 545 17.08 14.99 25.96
C VAL A 545 15.65 15.31 25.51
N PRO A 546 14.91 16.19 26.22
CA PRO A 546 13.58 16.59 25.79
C PRO A 546 13.59 17.21 24.39
N PRO A 547 12.62 16.89 23.51
CA PRO A 547 12.56 17.43 22.15
C PRO A 547 12.63 18.96 22.06
N GLY A 548 12.16 19.68 23.08
CA GLY A 548 12.23 21.15 23.13
C GLY A 548 13.65 21.71 23.19
N GLN A 549 14.58 21.03 23.89
CA GLN A 549 15.99 21.43 23.95
C GLN A 549 16.68 21.09 22.63
N LEU A 550 16.41 19.90 22.10
CA LEU A 550 16.92 19.46 20.80
C LEU A 550 16.46 20.43 19.70
N ALA A 551 15.19 20.84 19.68
CA ALA A 551 14.64 21.73 18.66
C ALA A 551 15.39 23.05 18.49
N THR A 552 15.88 23.65 19.59
CA THR A 552 16.66 24.89 19.54
C THR A 552 18.02 24.67 18.89
N SER A 553 18.72 23.57 19.26
CA SER A 553 19.99 23.20 18.64
C SER A 553 19.83 22.90 17.14
N LEU A 554 18.77 22.16 16.77
CA LEU A 554 18.50 21.81 15.38
C LEU A 554 18.17 23.04 14.53
N ALA A 555 17.40 23.99 15.08
CA ALA A 555 17.09 25.26 14.43
C ALA A 555 18.33 26.14 14.21
N ARG A 556 19.34 26.04 15.08
CA ARG A 556 20.63 26.73 14.90
C ARG A 556 21.56 26.06 13.88
N GLY A 557 21.20 24.88 13.38
CA GLY A 557 22.02 24.14 12.42
C GLY A 557 23.12 23.28 13.06
N GLU A 558 23.00 22.93 14.34
CA GLU A 558 24.04 22.20 15.10
C GLU A 558 24.02 20.68 14.89
N GLY A 559 23.04 20.16 14.13
CA GLY A 559 22.97 18.76 13.69
C GLY A 559 23.71 18.49 12.37
N TYR A 560 23.41 17.35 11.74
CA TYR A 560 23.88 17.06 10.38
C TYR A 560 23.13 17.90 9.34
N LEU A 561 23.77 18.19 8.22
CA LEU A 561 23.22 18.99 7.12
C LEU A 561 22.67 20.36 7.57
N GLY A 562 23.27 20.98 8.60
CA GLY A 562 22.90 22.30 9.11
C GLY A 562 23.31 23.49 8.24
N PHE A 563 23.46 23.26 6.93
CA PHE A 563 23.85 24.23 5.93
C PHE A 563 23.20 23.87 4.59
N THR A 564 23.38 24.72 3.59
CA THR A 564 22.90 24.47 2.22
C THR A 564 24.06 24.54 1.24
N ARG A 565 24.00 23.76 0.16
CA ARG A 565 24.94 23.85 -0.96
C ARG A 565 24.21 23.57 -2.27
N ASN A 566 24.70 24.16 -3.36
CA ASN A 566 24.26 23.87 -4.75
C ASN A 566 22.74 23.93 -5.00
N GLY A 567 21.95 24.56 -4.13
CA GLY A 567 20.49 24.54 -4.19
C GLY A 567 19.85 23.15 -4.04
N TRP A 568 20.55 22.19 -3.43
CA TRP A 568 20.08 20.80 -3.32
C TRP A 568 19.11 20.57 -2.17
N GLN A 569 18.09 19.74 -2.42
CA GLN A 569 17.29 19.13 -1.37
C GLN A 569 18.04 17.93 -0.79
N GLU A 570 18.82 18.18 0.26
CA GLU A 570 19.67 17.16 0.88
C GLU A 570 18.99 16.43 2.05
N ALA A 571 19.10 15.11 2.04
CA ALA A 571 18.79 14.22 3.15
C ALA A 571 19.99 13.30 3.43
N LEU A 572 20.02 12.68 4.61
CA LEU A 572 21.11 11.81 5.02
C LEU A 572 20.69 10.35 4.96
N GLY A 573 21.49 9.53 4.30
CA GLY A 573 21.31 8.09 4.25
C GLY A 573 22.21 7.38 5.26
N VAL A 574 21.68 6.32 5.86
CA VAL A 574 22.34 5.55 6.93
C VAL A 574 22.45 4.07 6.58
N HIS A 575 23.36 3.38 7.26
CA HIS A 575 23.44 1.93 7.23
C HIS A 575 22.20 1.30 7.88
N MET A 576 21.68 0.23 7.29
CA MET A 576 20.34 -0.29 7.59
C MET A 576 20.13 -0.78 9.00
N THR A 577 21.16 -1.31 9.66
CA THR A 577 21.03 -1.91 10.99
C THR A 577 21.60 -0.99 12.06
N SER A 578 22.84 -0.51 11.87
CA SER A 578 23.54 0.35 12.83
C SER A 578 23.04 1.79 12.87
N GLY A 579 22.51 2.32 11.76
CA GLY A 579 22.13 3.73 11.66
C GLY A 579 23.29 4.70 11.47
N GLU A 580 24.51 4.21 11.23
CA GLU A 580 25.67 5.08 10.95
C GLU A 580 25.49 5.85 9.63
N PRO A 581 25.92 7.12 9.54
CA PRO A 581 25.91 7.85 8.27
C PRO A 581 26.69 7.11 7.19
N GLU A 582 26.07 6.88 6.04
CA GLU A 582 26.67 6.12 4.93
C GLU A 582 26.73 6.93 3.64
N GLN A 583 25.74 7.79 3.39
CA GLN A 583 25.59 8.44 2.10
C GLN A 583 24.81 9.76 2.15
N LEU A 584 25.12 10.70 1.26
CA LEU A 584 24.34 11.91 1.03
C LEU A 584 23.27 11.66 -0.04
N ILE A 585 22.00 11.85 0.30
CA ILE A 585 20.88 11.70 -0.63
C ILE A 585 20.47 13.08 -1.14
N VAL A 586 20.40 13.22 -2.47
CA VAL A 586 19.95 14.44 -3.12
C VAL A 586 18.60 14.15 -3.77
N LEU A 587 17.57 14.83 -3.28
CA LEU A 587 16.18 14.63 -3.66
C LEU A 587 15.79 15.52 -4.85
N PRO A 588 14.79 15.10 -5.65
CA PRO A 588 14.31 15.87 -6.78
C PRO A 588 13.47 17.08 -6.34
N ASN A 589 13.57 18.18 -7.10
CA ASN A 589 12.70 19.35 -6.92
C ASN A 589 11.25 19.09 -7.37
N SER A 590 10.35 20.01 -7.00
CA SER A 590 8.96 20.02 -7.45
C SER A 590 8.85 19.96 -8.98
N THR A 591 7.94 19.12 -9.47
CA THR A 591 7.74 18.88 -10.91
C THR A 591 6.32 18.40 -11.20
N TYR A 592 5.79 18.76 -12.39
CA TYR A 592 4.50 18.26 -12.87
C TYR A 592 4.57 16.87 -13.49
N LEU A 593 5.78 16.32 -13.66
CA LEU A 593 5.97 15.05 -14.35
C LEU A 593 5.17 13.87 -13.73
N PRO A 594 5.08 13.71 -12.39
CA PRO A 594 4.23 12.68 -11.79
C PRO A 594 2.75 12.84 -12.14
N LEU A 595 2.23 14.07 -12.18
CA LEU A 595 0.84 14.35 -12.57
C LEU A 595 0.60 13.99 -14.04
N VAL A 596 1.47 14.44 -14.94
CA VAL A 596 1.34 14.16 -16.38
C VAL A 596 1.42 12.65 -16.63
N THR A 597 2.36 11.97 -15.97
CA THR A 597 2.52 10.51 -16.10
C THR A 597 1.28 9.77 -15.60
N ALA A 598 0.71 10.17 -14.46
CA ALA A 598 -0.52 9.58 -13.93
C ALA A 598 -1.74 9.88 -14.81
N LEU A 599 -1.83 11.06 -15.44
CA LEU A 599 -2.90 11.38 -16.40
C LEU A 599 -2.83 10.49 -17.65
N VAL A 600 -1.64 10.27 -18.22
CA VAL A 600 -1.48 9.37 -19.36
C VAL A 600 -1.73 7.92 -18.96
N THR A 601 -1.33 7.51 -17.75
CA THR A 601 -1.66 6.20 -17.20
C THR A 601 -3.19 6.05 -17.07
N ALA A 602 -3.87 7.06 -16.52
CA ALA A 602 -5.33 7.07 -16.42
C ALA A 602 -6.01 7.01 -17.80
N ALA A 603 -5.45 7.66 -18.81
CA ALA A 603 -5.96 7.58 -20.18
C ALA A 603 -5.82 6.16 -20.77
N ALA A 604 -4.71 5.44 -20.47
CA ALA A 604 -4.58 4.04 -20.84
C ALA A 604 -5.63 3.16 -20.14
N VAL A 605 -5.88 3.38 -18.85
CA VAL A 605 -6.90 2.66 -18.07
C VAL A 605 -8.31 2.94 -18.59
N LEU A 606 -8.64 4.20 -18.86
CA LEU A 606 -9.94 4.58 -19.43
C LEU A 606 -10.13 4.04 -20.85
N ALA A 607 -9.09 4.05 -21.67
CA ALA A 607 -9.14 3.45 -23.00
C ALA A 607 -9.37 1.93 -22.91
N MET A 608 -8.79 1.24 -21.92
CA MET A 608 -9.08 -0.17 -21.65
C MET A 608 -10.55 -0.36 -21.23
N LEU A 609 -11.04 0.43 -20.28
CA LEU A 609 -12.41 0.39 -19.78
C LEU A 609 -13.45 0.55 -20.90
N PHE A 610 -13.21 1.47 -21.84
CA PHE A 610 -14.07 1.67 -23.00
C PHE A 610 -13.73 0.79 -24.21
N LYS A 611 -12.89 -0.24 -24.03
CA LYS A 611 -12.52 -1.24 -25.03
C LYS A 611 -11.78 -0.67 -26.26
N PHE A 612 -11.17 0.50 -26.12
CA PHE A 612 -10.25 1.11 -27.10
C PHE A 612 -8.83 0.55 -26.92
N TYR A 613 -8.66 -0.77 -27.15
CA TYR A 613 -7.43 -1.50 -26.80
C TYR A 613 -6.15 -0.94 -27.45
N LEU A 614 -6.19 -0.58 -28.74
CA LEU A 614 -5.02 0.00 -29.43
C LEU A 614 -4.62 1.35 -28.84
N LEU A 615 -5.61 2.16 -28.45
CA LEU A 615 -5.36 3.46 -27.82
C LEU A 615 -4.80 3.27 -26.40
N SER A 616 -5.29 2.26 -25.66
CA SER A 616 -4.75 1.89 -24.35
C SER A 616 -3.27 1.53 -24.45
N VAL A 617 -2.90 0.68 -25.41
CA VAL A 617 -1.50 0.31 -25.70
C VAL A 617 -0.66 1.53 -26.08
N ALA A 618 -1.17 2.42 -26.92
CA ALA A 618 -0.46 3.65 -27.29
C ALA A 618 -0.17 4.54 -26.08
N PHE A 619 -1.16 4.76 -25.20
CA PHE A 619 -0.96 5.52 -23.96
C PHE A 619 -0.01 4.81 -22.99
N ALA A 620 -0.04 3.49 -22.90
CA ALA A 620 0.91 2.73 -22.09
C ALA A 620 2.36 2.96 -22.56
N PHE A 621 2.63 2.94 -23.87
CA PHE A 621 3.96 3.28 -24.40
C PHE A 621 4.39 4.72 -24.11
N VAL A 622 3.46 5.68 -24.17
CA VAL A 622 3.75 7.07 -23.76
C VAL A 622 4.12 7.13 -22.28
N THR A 623 3.38 6.44 -21.41
CA THR A 623 3.70 6.32 -19.98
C THR A 623 5.09 5.74 -19.75
N PHE A 624 5.46 4.67 -20.46
CA PHE A 624 6.82 4.09 -20.38
C PHE A 624 7.90 5.08 -20.82
N GLY A 625 7.66 5.83 -21.91
CA GLY A 625 8.55 6.92 -22.34
C GLY A 625 8.72 8.01 -21.28
N LEU A 626 7.64 8.39 -20.59
CA LEU A 626 7.68 9.35 -19.49
C LEU A 626 8.47 8.85 -18.28
N PHE A 627 8.41 7.55 -17.96
CA PHE A 627 9.27 6.97 -16.92
C PHE A 627 10.76 7.01 -17.30
N ILE A 628 11.10 6.68 -18.54
CA ILE A 628 12.48 6.80 -19.04
C ILE A 628 12.96 8.25 -18.96
N TYR A 629 12.12 9.20 -19.39
CA TYR A 629 12.40 10.63 -19.31
C TYR A 629 12.59 11.11 -17.86
N ALA A 630 11.73 10.67 -16.94
CA ALA A 630 11.85 10.96 -15.51
C ALA A 630 13.18 10.47 -14.94
N GLY A 631 13.62 9.27 -15.36
CA GLY A 631 14.90 8.68 -15.00
C GLY A 631 16.10 9.53 -15.41
N GLN A 632 16.03 10.27 -16.53
CA GLN A 632 17.16 11.08 -17.02
C GLN A 632 17.52 12.27 -16.12
N SER A 633 16.58 12.71 -15.28
CA SER A 633 16.80 13.80 -14.31
C SER A 633 17.21 13.31 -12.92
N ALA A 634 17.40 12.00 -12.72
CA ALA A 634 17.79 11.42 -11.45
C ALA A 634 19.32 11.35 -11.27
N GLY A 635 19.81 11.79 -10.10
CA GLY A 635 21.22 11.73 -9.72
C GLY A 635 22.10 12.84 -10.31
N HIS A 636 23.41 12.63 -10.29
CA HIS A 636 24.40 13.58 -10.81
C HIS A 636 25.35 12.90 -11.81
N ALA A 637 25.76 13.63 -12.85
CA ALA A 637 26.69 13.15 -13.87
C ALA A 637 28.19 13.33 -13.50
N ARG A 638 28.47 13.77 -12.27
CA ARG A 638 29.83 14.06 -11.78
C ARG A 638 30.17 13.23 -10.56
N ASP A 639 31.42 12.79 -10.47
CA ASP A 639 31.98 12.13 -9.27
C ASP A 639 32.38 13.21 -8.26
N TYR A 640 31.75 13.18 -7.09
CA TYR A 640 32.03 14.08 -5.98
C TYR A 640 32.93 13.43 -4.93
N GLY A 641 32.86 12.11 -4.73
CA GLY A 641 33.50 11.45 -3.59
C GLY A 641 32.89 11.89 -2.27
N ALA A 642 33.63 11.75 -1.16
CA ALA A 642 33.12 12.09 0.16
C ALA A 642 32.86 13.60 0.30
N LEU A 643 31.62 13.96 0.65
CA LEU A 643 31.19 15.33 0.89
C LEU A 643 30.92 15.54 2.39
N PRO A 644 31.28 16.69 2.97
CA PRO A 644 31.01 16.95 4.38
C PRO A 644 29.52 16.99 4.64
N VAL A 645 29.04 16.37 5.72
CA VAL A 645 27.63 16.36 6.14
C VAL A 645 27.40 16.98 7.53
N GLY A 646 28.44 17.55 8.12
CA GLY A 646 28.41 18.12 9.47
C GLY A 646 28.99 17.16 10.52
N ARG A 647 29.23 17.68 11.72
CA ARG A 647 29.80 16.94 12.87
C ARG A 647 31.12 16.20 12.56
N GLY A 648 31.95 16.75 11.67
CA GLY A 648 33.23 16.15 11.27
C GLY A 648 33.13 14.91 10.37
N VAL A 649 31.91 14.56 9.91
CA VAL A 649 31.67 13.39 9.06
C VAL A 649 31.56 13.82 7.59
N SER A 650 32.15 13.03 6.70
CA SER A 650 32.00 13.16 5.25
C SER A 650 31.59 11.82 4.65
N VAL A 651 30.58 11.84 3.78
CA VAL A 651 30.03 10.64 3.11
C VAL A 651 29.84 10.89 1.62
N PRO A 652 29.98 9.87 0.76
CA PRO A 652 29.75 10.00 -0.68
C PRO A 652 28.26 10.19 -1.01
N PRO A 653 27.92 10.77 -2.19
CA PRO A 653 26.55 10.75 -2.70
C PRO A 653 26.00 9.33 -2.87
N HIS A 654 24.69 9.18 -2.70
CA HIS A 654 23.97 7.91 -2.88
C HIS A 654 24.15 7.25 -4.26
N THR A 655 24.54 8.02 -5.28
CA THR A 655 24.86 7.49 -6.63
C THR A 655 26.21 6.79 -6.69
N GLU A 656 27.11 7.01 -5.73
CA GLU A 656 28.47 6.48 -5.69
C GLU A 656 28.65 5.35 -4.67
N VAL A 657 27.57 4.88 -4.04
CA VAL A 657 27.62 3.79 -3.04
C VAL A 657 26.92 2.53 -3.51
N ALA A 658 27.33 1.39 -2.94
CA ALA A 658 26.70 0.12 -3.24
C ALA A 658 25.27 0.00 -2.66
N GLY A 659 25.04 0.58 -1.47
CA GLY A 659 23.79 0.50 -0.72
C GLY A 659 22.82 1.66 -0.98
N ALA A 660 22.68 2.11 -2.23
CA ALA A 660 21.78 3.21 -2.58
C ALA A 660 20.29 2.89 -2.28
N PRO A 661 19.45 3.87 -1.93
CA PRO A 661 18.01 3.65 -1.73
C PRO A 661 17.33 2.92 -2.90
N SER A 662 17.68 3.28 -4.14
CA SER A 662 17.10 2.69 -5.36
C SER A 662 17.38 1.19 -5.50
N TRP A 663 18.50 0.70 -4.98
CA TRP A 663 18.82 -0.72 -4.96
C TRP A 663 17.84 -1.52 -4.10
N ILE A 664 17.51 -0.97 -2.93
CA ILE A 664 16.55 -1.60 -2.01
C ILE A 664 15.13 -1.49 -2.54
N SER A 665 14.78 -0.36 -3.15
CA SER A 665 13.49 -0.20 -3.83
C SER A 665 13.31 -1.24 -4.94
N MET A 666 14.35 -1.52 -5.74
CA MET A 666 14.32 -2.58 -6.75
C MET A 666 14.12 -3.96 -6.14
N ILE A 667 14.77 -4.27 -5.01
CA ILE A 667 14.53 -5.54 -4.30
C ILE A 667 13.06 -5.62 -3.85
N CYS A 668 12.51 -4.56 -3.27
CA CYS A 668 11.09 -4.50 -2.89
C CYS A 668 10.17 -4.71 -4.10
N ALA A 669 10.46 -4.08 -5.24
CA ALA A 669 9.71 -4.26 -6.47
C ALA A 669 9.76 -5.71 -6.98
N LEU A 670 10.92 -6.35 -6.95
CA LEU A 670 11.08 -7.76 -7.33
C LEU A 670 10.42 -8.72 -6.34
N VAL A 671 10.27 -8.37 -5.07
CA VAL A 671 9.50 -9.16 -4.10
C VAL A 671 8.00 -9.06 -4.40
N ALA A 672 7.50 -7.85 -4.67
CA ALA A 672 6.10 -7.67 -5.08
C ALA A 672 5.79 -8.45 -6.37
N ASP A 673 6.63 -8.27 -7.39
CA ASP A 673 6.52 -8.97 -8.66
C ASP A 673 6.70 -10.50 -8.50
N GLY A 674 7.62 -10.94 -7.65
CA GLY A 674 7.78 -12.35 -7.28
C GLY A 674 6.53 -12.93 -6.64
N THR A 675 5.79 -12.13 -5.88
CA THR A 675 4.54 -12.57 -5.25
C THR A 675 3.38 -12.59 -6.26
N LEU A 676 3.38 -11.67 -7.22
CA LEU A 676 2.48 -11.72 -8.39
C LEU A 676 2.72 -13.02 -9.17
N PHE A 677 3.97 -13.31 -9.50
CA PHE A 677 4.36 -14.52 -10.23
C PHE A 677 4.02 -15.79 -9.44
N THR A 678 4.31 -15.82 -8.14
CA THR A 678 3.99 -16.97 -7.28
C THR A 678 2.48 -17.19 -7.20
N SER A 679 1.68 -16.12 -7.16
CA SER A 679 0.21 -16.22 -7.22
C SER A 679 -0.28 -16.79 -8.56
N LEU A 680 0.40 -16.46 -9.67
CA LEU A 680 0.08 -17.02 -11.00
C LEU A 680 0.45 -18.51 -11.07
N VAL A 681 1.60 -18.89 -10.53
CA VAL A 681 2.01 -20.29 -10.40
C VAL A 681 1.04 -21.06 -9.49
N PHE A 682 0.64 -20.47 -8.36
CA PHE A 682 -0.38 -21.03 -7.47
C PHE A 682 -1.71 -21.23 -8.22
N GLY A 683 -2.22 -20.21 -8.92
CA GLY A 683 -3.47 -20.32 -9.67
C GLY A 683 -3.41 -21.37 -10.78
N THR A 684 -2.25 -21.48 -11.42
CA THR A 684 -1.98 -22.52 -12.42
C THR A 684 -2.06 -23.91 -11.80
N PHE A 685 -1.34 -24.17 -10.71
CA PHE A 685 -1.42 -25.45 -10.01
C PHE A 685 -2.79 -25.72 -9.41
N TYR A 686 -3.48 -24.70 -8.90
CA TYR A 686 -4.82 -24.81 -8.36
C TYR A 686 -5.79 -25.31 -9.45
N LEU A 687 -5.79 -24.68 -10.63
CA LEU A 687 -6.65 -25.11 -11.73
C LEU A 687 -6.32 -26.53 -12.19
N TRP A 688 -5.05 -26.90 -12.21
CA TRP A 688 -4.64 -28.25 -12.61
C TRP A 688 -4.96 -29.30 -11.57
N ILE A 689 -4.80 -28.99 -10.29
CA ILE A 689 -4.86 -29.97 -9.21
C ILE A 689 -6.26 -30.05 -8.61
N ALA A 690 -6.89 -28.91 -8.34
CA ALA A 690 -8.08 -28.80 -7.52
C ALA A 690 -9.37 -28.50 -8.30
N ALA A 691 -9.29 -27.86 -9.48
CA ALA A 691 -10.51 -27.50 -10.21
C ALA A 691 -11.35 -28.74 -10.56
N PRO A 692 -12.65 -28.73 -10.27
CA PRO A 692 -13.53 -29.87 -10.52
C PRO A 692 -13.91 -29.97 -12.01
N ASN A 693 -14.41 -31.14 -12.42
CA ASN A 693 -15.09 -31.36 -13.71
C ASN A 693 -14.29 -30.88 -14.94
N TRP A 694 -12.99 -31.21 -14.99
CA TRP A 694 -12.14 -30.84 -16.13
C TRP A 694 -12.68 -31.43 -17.45
N PRO A 695 -12.99 -30.60 -18.47
CA PRO A 695 -13.40 -31.10 -19.77
C PRO A 695 -12.22 -31.78 -20.48
N ALA A 696 -12.53 -32.66 -21.43
CA ALA A 696 -11.50 -33.27 -22.26
C ALA A 696 -10.69 -32.18 -22.99
N ALA A 697 -9.38 -32.20 -22.81
CA ALA A 697 -8.46 -31.23 -23.38
C ALA A 697 -7.60 -31.89 -24.46
N VAL A 698 -7.31 -31.16 -25.53
CA VAL A 698 -6.28 -31.59 -26.48
C VAL A 698 -4.93 -31.55 -25.76
N ALA A 699 -4.17 -32.65 -25.83
CA ALA A 699 -2.83 -32.71 -25.26
C ALA A 699 -1.94 -31.58 -25.83
N PRO A 700 -1.36 -30.72 -24.98
CA PRO A 700 -0.47 -29.67 -25.45
C PRO A 700 0.78 -30.23 -26.13
N HIS A 701 1.24 -29.56 -27.18
CA HIS A 701 2.52 -29.85 -27.80
C HIS A 701 3.37 -28.58 -27.92
N PRO A 702 3.89 -28.05 -26.79
CA PRO A 702 4.66 -26.81 -26.79
C PRO A 702 5.93 -26.98 -27.63
N ASN A 703 6.24 -25.96 -28.45
CA ASN A 703 7.41 -25.97 -29.33
C ASN A 703 8.70 -25.89 -28.50
N ARG A 704 9.34 -27.05 -28.30
CA ARG A 704 10.56 -27.20 -27.49
C ARG A 704 11.75 -26.38 -28.03
N LEU A 705 11.85 -26.22 -29.34
CA LEU A 705 12.91 -25.42 -29.96
C LEU A 705 12.72 -23.94 -29.62
N LEU A 706 11.51 -23.40 -29.78
CA LEU A 706 11.21 -22.02 -29.39
C LEU A 706 11.40 -21.81 -27.88
N ALA A 707 10.97 -22.75 -27.04
CA ALA A 707 11.22 -22.68 -25.60
C ALA A 707 12.72 -22.62 -25.27
N LEU A 708 13.54 -23.45 -25.94
CA LEU A 708 15.00 -23.40 -25.80
C LEU A 708 15.56 -22.04 -26.25
N VAL A 709 15.06 -21.48 -27.36
CA VAL A 709 15.46 -20.15 -27.84
C VAL A 709 15.17 -19.09 -26.79
N VAL A 710 13.99 -19.10 -26.13
CA VAL A 710 13.68 -18.15 -25.06
C VAL A 710 14.67 -18.28 -23.90
N VAL A 711 14.92 -19.50 -23.39
CA VAL A 711 15.85 -19.72 -22.27
C VAL A 711 17.27 -19.26 -22.62
N VAL A 712 17.77 -19.64 -23.80
CA VAL A 712 19.12 -19.24 -24.26
C VAL A 712 19.19 -17.72 -24.42
N ALA A 713 18.18 -17.10 -24.99
CA ALA A 713 18.13 -15.65 -25.17
C ALA A 713 18.12 -14.91 -23.82
N LEU A 714 17.31 -15.35 -22.85
CA LEU A 714 17.32 -14.79 -21.50
C LEU A 714 18.67 -14.99 -20.79
N ALA A 715 19.30 -16.16 -20.96
CA ALA A 715 20.62 -16.44 -20.38
C ALA A 715 21.71 -15.55 -20.98
N VAL A 716 21.68 -15.33 -22.30
CA VAL A 716 22.55 -14.39 -23.01
C VAL A 716 22.31 -12.96 -22.53
N ALA A 717 21.06 -12.54 -22.37
CA ALA A 717 20.72 -11.21 -21.85
C ALA A 717 21.28 -10.98 -20.43
N ALA A 718 21.12 -11.95 -19.54
CA ALA A 718 21.66 -11.89 -18.18
C ALA A 718 23.19 -11.85 -18.18
N ALA A 719 23.85 -12.69 -18.98
CA ALA A 719 25.31 -12.71 -19.12
C ALA A 719 25.84 -11.38 -19.69
N ALA A 720 25.20 -10.84 -20.72
CA ALA A 720 25.55 -9.58 -21.36
C ALA A 720 25.35 -8.39 -20.40
N THR A 721 24.27 -8.37 -19.62
CA THR A 721 24.04 -7.33 -18.59
C THR A 721 25.09 -7.39 -17.46
N ARG A 722 25.51 -8.58 -17.04
CA ARG A 722 26.67 -8.72 -16.12
C ARG A 722 27.97 -8.23 -16.78
N GLY A 723 28.13 -8.49 -18.08
CA GLY A 723 29.25 -7.99 -18.89
C GLY A 723 29.28 -6.47 -18.98
N SER A 724 28.14 -5.80 -19.15
CA SER A 724 28.06 -4.32 -19.22
C SER A 724 28.47 -3.69 -17.89
N LEU A 725 28.03 -4.27 -16.77
CA LEU A 725 28.43 -3.84 -15.44
C LEU A 725 29.95 -4.00 -15.20
N ARG A 726 30.52 -5.15 -15.57
CA ARG A 726 31.97 -5.40 -15.46
C ARG A 726 32.77 -4.44 -16.34
N ALA A 727 32.30 -4.16 -17.56
CA ALA A 727 32.94 -3.22 -18.47
C ALA A 727 32.96 -1.80 -17.87
N ALA A 728 31.82 -1.31 -17.37
CA ALA A 728 31.73 0.01 -16.74
C ALA A 728 32.58 0.13 -15.47
N ALA A 729 32.62 -0.93 -14.64
CA ALA A 729 33.48 -0.98 -13.46
C ALA A 729 34.98 -0.95 -13.80
N ALA A 730 35.36 -1.50 -14.96
CA ALA A 730 36.72 -1.47 -15.50
C ALA A 730 37.00 -0.25 -16.40
N GLU A 731 36.15 0.79 -16.34
CA GLU A 731 36.24 2.02 -17.15
C GLU A 731 36.21 1.80 -18.68
N ARG A 732 35.65 0.66 -19.11
CA ARG A 732 35.43 0.33 -20.53
C ARG A 732 34.01 0.72 -20.94
N LYS A 733 33.83 1.01 -22.24
CA LYS A 733 32.52 1.36 -22.82
C LYS A 733 31.56 0.16 -22.74
N PRO A 734 30.40 0.26 -22.04
CA PRO A 734 29.49 -0.88 -21.86
C PRO A 734 28.53 -1.12 -23.05
N HIS A 735 28.51 -0.22 -24.05
CA HIS A 735 27.53 -0.19 -25.14
C HIS A 735 27.36 -1.52 -25.89
N GLY A 736 28.45 -2.22 -26.22
CA GLY A 736 28.36 -3.50 -26.94
C GLY A 736 27.62 -4.58 -26.13
N ALA A 737 27.88 -4.65 -24.82
CA ALA A 737 27.20 -5.60 -23.94
C ALA A 737 25.73 -5.21 -23.69
N ILE A 738 25.42 -3.91 -23.61
CA ILE A 738 24.04 -3.41 -23.55
C ILE A 738 23.28 -3.78 -24.84
N GLY A 739 23.89 -3.57 -26.01
CA GLY A 739 23.31 -3.92 -27.31
C GLY A 739 23.05 -5.42 -27.46
N LEU A 740 24.01 -6.27 -27.07
CA LEU A 740 23.82 -7.73 -27.07
C LEU A 740 22.66 -8.14 -26.15
N SER A 741 22.57 -7.54 -24.94
CA SER A 741 21.45 -7.81 -24.05
C SER A 741 20.11 -7.38 -24.65
N ALA A 742 20.06 -6.26 -25.35
CA ALA A 742 18.84 -5.77 -25.98
C ALA A 742 18.38 -6.70 -27.10
N ILE A 743 19.28 -7.13 -27.98
CA ILE A 743 18.99 -8.10 -29.05
C ILE A 743 18.46 -9.40 -28.44
N ALA A 744 19.13 -9.90 -27.40
CA ALA A 744 18.72 -11.13 -26.73
C ALA A 744 17.33 -11.01 -26.08
N LEU A 745 17.00 -9.89 -25.43
CA LEU A 745 15.65 -9.66 -24.90
C LEU A 745 14.59 -9.52 -26.00
N ILE A 746 14.91 -8.91 -27.16
CA ILE A 746 14.01 -8.85 -28.33
C ILE A 746 13.74 -10.25 -28.86
N VAL A 747 14.76 -11.10 -28.96
CA VAL A 747 14.61 -12.51 -29.37
C VAL A 747 13.74 -13.27 -28.37
N ALA A 748 14.00 -13.13 -27.07
CA ALA A 748 13.19 -13.76 -26.03
C ALA A 748 11.72 -13.31 -26.09
N LEU A 749 11.47 -11.99 -26.26
CA LEU A 749 10.14 -11.41 -26.42
C LEU A 749 9.43 -11.99 -27.66
N GLY A 750 10.06 -11.93 -28.83
CA GLY A 750 9.48 -12.43 -30.08
C GLY A 750 9.19 -13.92 -30.03
N ALA A 751 10.13 -14.73 -29.54
CA ALA A 751 9.93 -16.17 -29.38
C ALA A 751 8.85 -16.51 -28.35
N SER A 752 8.69 -15.71 -27.28
CA SER A 752 7.58 -15.88 -26.32
C SER A 752 6.22 -15.58 -26.96
N VAL A 753 6.13 -14.54 -27.81
CA VAL A 753 4.91 -14.24 -28.57
C VAL A 753 4.58 -15.36 -29.56
N MET A 754 5.57 -15.91 -30.25
CA MET A 754 5.37 -17.06 -31.14
C MET A 754 4.94 -18.32 -30.37
N LEU A 755 5.44 -18.52 -29.15
CA LEU A 755 4.98 -19.60 -28.28
C LEU A 755 3.52 -19.42 -27.87
N ILE A 756 3.09 -18.19 -27.55
CA ILE A 756 1.69 -17.87 -27.20
C ILE A 756 0.75 -18.22 -28.35
N ASP A 757 1.11 -17.84 -29.59
CA ASP A 757 0.32 -18.14 -30.79
C ASP A 757 0.21 -19.66 -31.04
N GLY A 758 1.24 -20.42 -30.68
CA GLY A 758 1.27 -21.88 -30.77
C GLY A 758 0.72 -22.64 -29.56
N VAL A 759 0.10 -21.97 -28.58
CA VAL A 759 -0.47 -22.64 -27.39
C VAL A 759 -1.65 -23.53 -27.81
N THR A 760 -1.58 -24.79 -27.41
CA THR A 760 -2.62 -25.81 -27.60
C THR A 760 -2.98 -26.41 -26.25
N PRO A 761 -4.27 -26.55 -25.89
CA PRO A 761 -5.47 -26.05 -26.58
C PRO A 761 -5.48 -24.50 -26.65
N ASN A 762 -6.29 -23.92 -27.55
CA ASN A 762 -6.32 -22.48 -27.74
C ASN A 762 -6.61 -21.76 -26.40
N PRO A 763 -5.95 -20.64 -26.07
CA PRO A 763 -6.16 -19.92 -24.81
C PRO A 763 -7.60 -19.50 -24.51
N ARG A 764 -8.47 -19.39 -25.53
CA ARG A 764 -9.89 -19.07 -25.38
C ARG A 764 -10.78 -20.31 -25.20
N GLU A 765 -10.28 -21.49 -25.52
CA GLU A 765 -11.07 -22.73 -25.48
C GLU A 765 -10.96 -23.44 -24.13
N HIS A 766 -9.81 -23.32 -23.45
CA HIS A 766 -9.56 -24.05 -22.21
C HIS A 766 -8.60 -23.32 -21.27
N ALA A 767 -8.85 -23.44 -19.96
CA ALA A 767 -8.01 -22.92 -18.88
C ALA A 767 -6.53 -23.35 -18.95
N LEU A 768 -6.23 -24.55 -19.49
CA LEU A 768 -4.86 -25.02 -19.71
C LEU A 768 -4.11 -24.09 -20.68
N GLY A 769 -4.76 -23.73 -21.79
CA GLY A 769 -4.22 -22.78 -22.76
C GLY A 769 -4.15 -21.36 -22.18
N ALA A 770 -5.17 -20.94 -21.43
CA ALA A 770 -5.22 -19.63 -20.80
C ALA A 770 -4.07 -19.42 -19.79
N THR A 771 -3.84 -20.39 -18.91
CA THR A 771 -2.74 -20.37 -17.91
C THR A 771 -1.37 -20.43 -18.58
N ALA A 772 -1.19 -21.26 -19.61
CA ALA A 772 0.03 -21.30 -20.40
C ALA A 772 0.32 -19.94 -21.08
N ALA A 773 -0.69 -19.33 -21.71
CA ALA A 773 -0.57 -18.02 -22.32
C ALA A 773 -0.26 -16.92 -21.30
N ALA A 774 -0.85 -16.97 -20.10
CA ALA A 774 -0.55 -16.03 -19.02
C ALA A 774 0.91 -16.13 -18.55
N LEU A 775 1.42 -17.36 -18.36
CA LEU A 775 2.83 -17.60 -18.00
C LEU A 775 3.79 -17.09 -19.08
N LEU A 776 3.52 -17.35 -20.36
CA LEU A 776 4.35 -16.86 -21.46
C LEU A 776 4.27 -15.33 -21.63
N THR A 777 3.09 -14.75 -21.39
CA THR A 777 2.87 -13.30 -21.41
C THR A 777 3.66 -12.63 -20.30
N TYR A 778 3.74 -13.25 -19.12
CA TYR A 778 4.59 -12.78 -18.03
C TYR A 778 6.05 -12.66 -18.50
N ILE A 779 6.61 -13.67 -19.17
CA ILE A 779 7.98 -13.61 -19.73
C ILE A 779 8.12 -12.46 -20.74
N ALA A 780 7.19 -12.35 -21.68
CA ALA A 780 7.19 -11.32 -22.71
C ALA A 780 7.19 -9.90 -22.09
N VAL A 781 6.28 -9.64 -21.14
CA VAL A 781 6.19 -8.35 -20.45
C VAL A 781 7.49 -8.03 -19.71
N HIS A 782 8.09 -9.00 -18.99
CA HIS A 782 9.31 -8.77 -18.22
C HIS A 782 10.54 -8.56 -19.11
N ALA A 783 10.61 -9.23 -20.26
CA ALA A 783 11.61 -8.95 -21.28
C ALA A 783 11.43 -7.54 -21.86
N GLY A 784 10.18 -7.12 -22.14
CA GLY A 784 9.82 -5.78 -22.58
C GLY A 784 10.22 -4.69 -21.59
N VAL A 785 9.93 -4.86 -20.30
CA VAL A 785 10.39 -3.93 -19.26
C VAL A 785 11.91 -3.91 -19.18
N GLY A 786 12.58 -5.07 -19.31
CA GLY A 786 14.04 -5.14 -19.39
C GLY A 786 14.63 -4.29 -20.54
N LEU A 787 13.95 -4.22 -21.69
CA LEU A 787 14.33 -3.33 -22.79
C LEU A 787 14.22 -1.85 -22.39
N LEU A 788 13.20 -1.45 -21.63
CA LEU A 788 13.06 -0.07 -21.12
C LEU A 788 14.24 0.31 -20.21
N PHE A 789 14.69 -0.62 -19.35
CA PHE A 789 15.90 -0.43 -18.54
C PHE A 789 17.14 -0.22 -19.42
N LEU A 790 17.31 -1.05 -20.46
CA LEU A 790 18.45 -0.93 -21.37
C LEU A 790 18.42 0.37 -22.17
N ILE A 791 17.25 0.82 -22.64
CA ILE A 791 17.10 2.13 -23.30
C ILE A 791 17.52 3.25 -22.35
N SER A 792 17.03 3.23 -21.10
CA SER A 792 17.44 4.21 -20.08
C SER A 792 18.96 4.18 -19.83
N ASN A 793 19.57 2.99 -19.76
CA ASN A 793 21.01 2.85 -19.59
C ASN A 793 21.80 3.45 -20.75
N VAL A 794 21.39 3.23 -22.01
CA VAL A 794 22.07 3.82 -23.18
C VAL A 794 22.09 5.34 -23.06
N LEU A 795 20.93 5.95 -22.75
CA LEU A 795 20.80 7.40 -22.58
C LEU A 795 21.68 7.91 -21.42
N ARG A 796 21.65 7.22 -20.28
CA ARG A 796 22.40 7.62 -19.08
C ARG A 796 23.91 7.43 -19.22
N VAL A 797 24.37 6.37 -19.90
CA VAL A 797 25.78 6.19 -20.26
C VAL A 797 26.23 7.28 -21.21
N GLY A 798 25.44 7.57 -22.26
CA GLY A 798 25.74 8.63 -23.22
C GLY A 798 25.80 10.03 -22.60
N ALA A 799 24.95 10.30 -21.59
CA ALA A 799 24.91 11.56 -20.86
C ALA A 799 25.92 11.64 -19.68
N GLY A 800 26.77 10.62 -19.49
CA GLY A 800 27.83 10.64 -18.46
C GLY A 800 27.36 10.36 -17.03
N PHE A 801 26.14 9.85 -16.82
CA PHE A 801 25.65 9.49 -15.49
C PHE A 801 26.29 8.21 -14.94
N VAL A 802 26.84 7.36 -15.80
CA VAL A 802 27.52 6.11 -15.42
C VAL A 802 29.03 6.31 -15.42
N SER A 803 29.68 5.90 -14.32
CA SER A 803 31.15 5.85 -14.17
C SER A 803 31.53 4.60 -13.36
N ALA A 804 32.83 4.32 -13.21
CA ALA A 804 33.29 3.21 -12.36
C ALA A 804 32.83 3.34 -10.89
N ARG A 805 32.52 4.56 -10.41
CA ARG A 805 31.94 4.81 -9.09
C ARG A 805 30.41 4.84 -9.11
N ARG A 806 29.80 5.30 -10.21
CA ARG A 806 28.34 5.40 -10.39
C ARG A 806 27.79 4.24 -11.23
N LEU A 807 27.64 3.08 -10.61
CA LEU A 807 27.21 1.84 -11.28
C LEU A 807 25.73 1.47 -11.03
N THR A 808 24.98 2.31 -10.30
CA THR A 808 23.63 1.98 -9.83
C THR A 808 22.69 1.58 -10.96
N ASP A 809 22.62 2.33 -12.07
CA ASP A 809 21.69 2.05 -13.18
C ASP A 809 21.88 0.65 -13.80
N LEU A 810 23.14 0.27 -14.07
CA LEU A 810 23.49 -1.05 -14.60
C LEU A 810 23.23 -2.17 -13.58
N ARG A 811 23.40 -1.88 -12.28
CA ARG A 811 23.10 -2.82 -11.20
C ARG A 811 21.60 -3.10 -11.08
N LEU A 812 20.76 -2.06 -11.17
CA LEU A 812 19.30 -2.22 -11.16
C LEU A 812 18.83 -3.05 -12.36
N THR A 813 19.38 -2.77 -13.53
CA THR A 813 19.06 -3.53 -14.75
C THR A 813 19.48 -4.98 -14.65
N ARG A 814 20.66 -5.25 -14.07
CA ARG A 814 21.11 -6.62 -13.79
C ARG A 814 20.11 -7.37 -12.91
N LEU A 815 19.65 -6.76 -11.81
CA LEU A 815 18.68 -7.43 -10.92
C LEU A 815 17.40 -7.81 -11.68
N TRP A 816 16.87 -6.89 -12.48
CA TRP A 816 15.68 -7.13 -13.28
C TRP A 816 15.89 -8.29 -14.27
N VAL A 817 16.97 -8.27 -15.05
CA VAL A 817 17.21 -9.30 -16.08
C VAL A 817 17.56 -10.66 -15.45
N ASP A 818 18.30 -10.69 -14.34
CA ASP A 818 18.58 -11.92 -13.57
C ASP A 818 17.26 -12.52 -13.03
N TYR A 819 16.33 -11.68 -12.56
CA TYR A 819 14.99 -12.10 -12.14
C TYR A 819 14.17 -12.64 -13.33
N THR A 820 14.09 -11.91 -14.45
CA THR A 820 13.36 -12.33 -15.66
C THR A 820 13.84 -13.68 -16.18
N LEU A 821 15.16 -13.95 -16.13
CA LEU A 821 15.71 -15.26 -16.48
C LEU A 821 15.16 -16.34 -15.53
N THR A 822 15.20 -16.09 -14.22
CA THR A 822 14.82 -17.08 -13.21
C THR A 822 13.33 -17.43 -13.32
N THR A 823 12.46 -16.42 -13.31
CA THR A 823 11.01 -16.62 -13.45
C THR A 823 10.64 -17.14 -14.84
N GLY A 824 11.34 -16.70 -15.89
CA GLY A 824 11.14 -17.21 -17.25
C GLY A 824 11.46 -18.69 -17.42
N VAL A 825 12.54 -19.18 -16.78
CA VAL A 825 12.86 -20.62 -16.76
C VAL A 825 11.79 -21.42 -16.03
N ILE A 826 11.31 -20.92 -14.88
CA ILE A 826 10.24 -21.58 -14.11
C ILE A 826 8.95 -21.63 -14.94
N ALA A 827 8.53 -20.50 -15.50
CA ALA A 827 7.33 -20.38 -16.31
C ALA A 827 7.37 -21.30 -17.55
N LEU A 828 8.49 -21.32 -18.28
CA LEU A 828 8.66 -22.25 -19.41
C LEU A 828 8.70 -23.70 -18.98
N GLY A 829 9.32 -24.01 -17.84
CA GLY A 829 9.32 -25.35 -17.27
C GLY A 829 7.89 -25.86 -17.02
N LEU A 830 7.03 -25.01 -16.47
CA LEU A 830 5.62 -25.32 -16.25
C LEU A 830 4.86 -25.52 -17.58
N VAL A 831 5.07 -24.64 -18.57
CA VAL A 831 4.46 -24.79 -19.90
C VAL A 831 4.92 -26.07 -20.62
N LEU A 832 6.18 -26.46 -20.46
CA LEU A 832 6.72 -27.69 -21.04
C LEU A 832 6.25 -28.95 -20.30
N ALA A 833 5.83 -28.82 -19.03
CA ALA A 833 5.31 -29.92 -18.22
C ALA A 833 3.83 -30.24 -18.49
N LEU A 834 3.08 -29.32 -19.12
CA LEU A 834 1.64 -29.49 -19.42
C LEU A 834 1.27 -30.84 -20.04
N PRO A 835 2.01 -31.40 -21.03
CA PRO A 835 1.61 -32.66 -21.66
C PRO A 835 1.65 -33.84 -20.68
N SER A 836 2.65 -33.84 -19.78
CA SER A 836 2.77 -34.87 -18.73
C SER A 836 1.68 -34.72 -17.68
N LEU A 837 1.29 -33.48 -17.40
CA LEU A 837 0.23 -33.18 -16.45
C LEU A 837 -1.14 -33.60 -16.98
N VAL A 838 -1.48 -33.32 -18.24
CA VAL A 838 -2.74 -33.80 -18.85
C VAL A 838 -2.84 -35.32 -18.78
N ALA A 839 -1.76 -36.04 -19.08
CA ALA A 839 -1.74 -37.50 -18.94
C ALA A 839 -1.99 -37.98 -17.49
N MET A 840 -1.53 -37.23 -16.48
CA MET A 840 -1.86 -37.51 -15.07
C MET A 840 -3.32 -37.18 -14.74
N LEU A 841 -3.91 -36.14 -15.33
CA LEU A 841 -5.31 -35.75 -15.08
C LEU A 841 -6.29 -36.76 -15.67
N GLU A 842 -6.02 -37.30 -16.87
CA GLU A 842 -6.82 -38.37 -17.47
C GLU A 842 -6.77 -39.68 -16.67
N ALA A 843 -5.73 -39.86 -15.85
CA ALA A 843 -5.60 -40.97 -14.91
C ALA A 843 -6.31 -40.75 -13.57
N ARG A 844 -7.03 -39.62 -13.39
CA ARG A 844 -7.85 -39.40 -12.20
C ARG A 844 -9.06 -40.35 -12.23
N PRO A 845 -9.28 -41.14 -11.16
CA PRO A 845 -10.41 -42.05 -11.08
C PRO A 845 -11.76 -41.32 -11.00
#